data_AF-A0A9D5LT92-F1
#
_entry.id   AF-A0A9D5LT92-F1
#
_cell.length_a   1.000
_cell.length_b   1.000
_cell.length_c   1.000
_cell.angle_alpha   90.00
_cell.angle_beta   90.00
_cell.angle_gamma   90.00
#
_symmetry.space_group_name_H-M   'P 1'
#
loop_
_entity.id
_entity.type
_entity.pdbx_description
1 polymer ?
#
loop_
_entity_poly.entity_id
_entity_poly.type
_entity_poly.pdbx_seq_one_letter_code
_entity_poly.pdbx_strand_id
1 'polypeptide(L)'
;MAKKVKFKSIDFDIASQDPMQVNVRQDEADGSLRPVGAPSAVGPIPGTLLTAVACEGRDVILSTLDGDLYVTDPTKSGPVCVASTDYDIGAAVKTDGGNVMLLSATQPEPPRRVEVDRLTGNVTVETPLPRHGAPRLLRVDDGIIARPLPARTLKGRYSRTDRQLLPDDLHSLTNDYATAYADICDLAGARHRYVQPVMARVTARDSEGRLLYRSAPVLITPRDGVQLVDAARPLTEGDTSGVEASTLQATPFSIGIAFPADIPAVWRQRVAIVEIETSEQIHPVTFSLLSAARVENSGGGALTLVMTAPGVDTSTDSIAAPGSEMHRRVTGVLMNHDTALAVAHSMPLPSDSTTVTGIYRASAIDCRSQVEAVTAVADNMPSETGQTPSPWLLNYPHSFSPGCGGVSGGSILWGNITSRLFGGYSVAEQSVAVAAVRSSLPATSIVTLDDGRMLVDSATVTSAVPSALSPLIVYPHPSAVKITIVMGTRKWEADLRPTPCRRMAYALSADLRAVTPSEELGMHIVPDASVVTERYPEAVAIADVSDPTVIQAAVTAAPDTVTAIKAELRSGSSLDISRRHFYVFSRGGISSVTAGGSRVRLTPVMLDHRPVMMAQSVAEGAGIVLAVAGGDLVSLSGSKVTTMLVNTGPCSLGYCSRFGEIWIVSAGADPTVIFNPATKYAYYRTDIYPEDMLASGDKLLLRTADGMVSDASREQSDAMEVAMTFRINLPRARRAVAFGVRLMSGCFNGKLILAADNGIHSPDGAYRIVDFDIDGQLNRPIESRVMAHPFRYVTLGVRATLSHDSRLESAWVAVMA
;
A
#
# COMPACT_ATOMS: atom_id res chain seq x y z
N MET A 1 22.20 -23.32 -68.41
CA MET A 1 20.85 -23.02 -67.86
C MET A 1 21.00 -22.00 -66.74
N ALA A 2 20.20 -20.94 -66.71
CA ALA A 2 20.19 -19.98 -65.61
C ALA A 2 19.15 -20.40 -64.56
N LYS A 3 19.52 -20.40 -63.28
CA LYS A 3 18.62 -20.73 -62.17
C LYS A 3 18.18 -19.43 -61.48
N LYS A 4 16.87 -19.19 -61.35
CA LYS A 4 16.33 -18.09 -60.53
C LYS A 4 16.45 -18.46 -59.05
N VAL A 5 17.04 -17.55 -58.28
CA VAL A 5 17.14 -17.63 -56.82
C VAL A 5 16.36 -16.43 -56.27
N LYS A 6 15.36 -16.70 -55.42
CA LYS A 6 14.59 -15.64 -54.77
C LYS A 6 15.41 -15.03 -53.65
N PHE A 7 15.33 -13.71 -53.51
CA PHE A 7 15.74 -13.06 -52.27
C PHE A 7 14.73 -13.46 -51.20
N LYS A 8 15.22 -14.02 -50.09
CA LYS A 8 14.43 -14.16 -48.86
C LYS A 8 14.73 -12.95 -47.98
N SER A 9 13.79 -12.54 -47.13
CA SER A 9 14.13 -11.64 -46.04
C SER A 9 15.29 -12.24 -45.26
N ILE A 10 16.30 -11.43 -44.98
CA ILE A 10 17.46 -11.85 -44.20
C ILE A 10 16.94 -12.19 -42.79
N ASP A 11 17.47 -13.23 -42.16
CA ASP A 11 17.23 -13.49 -40.74
C ASP A 11 17.69 -12.25 -39.96
N PHE A 12 16.76 -11.59 -39.29
CA PHE A 12 17.01 -10.32 -38.61
C PHE A 12 17.95 -10.55 -37.42
N ASP A 13 19.11 -9.89 -37.42
CA ASP A 13 20.02 -9.84 -36.28
C ASP A 13 20.05 -8.41 -35.72
N ILE A 14 19.51 -8.25 -34.52
CA ILE A 14 19.48 -6.97 -33.78
C ILE A 14 20.90 -6.42 -33.55
N ALA A 15 21.92 -7.29 -33.51
CA ALA A 15 23.30 -6.87 -33.33
C ALA A 15 23.98 -6.34 -34.61
N SER A 16 23.31 -6.38 -35.77
CA SER A 16 23.85 -5.82 -37.01
C SER A 16 23.75 -4.29 -37.01
N GLN A 17 24.90 -3.61 -37.20
CA GLN A 17 25.03 -2.15 -37.09
C GLN A 17 24.43 -1.37 -38.27
N ASP A 18 23.96 -2.04 -39.33
CA ASP A 18 23.34 -1.39 -40.49
C ASP A 18 21.84 -1.71 -40.53
N PRO A 19 20.93 -0.71 -40.41
CA PRO A 19 19.49 -0.97 -40.43
C PRO A 19 19.07 -1.47 -41.81
N MET A 20 18.90 -2.79 -41.94
CA MET A 20 18.62 -3.45 -43.22
C MET A 20 17.20 -3.26 -43.73
N GLN A 21 16.25 -2.88 -42.87
CA GLN A 21 14.84 -2.69 -43.18
C GLN A 21 14.32 -1.48 -42.41
N VAL A 22 14.03 -0.37 -43.09
CA VAL A 22 13.61 0.91 -42.49
C VAL A 22 12.23 1.29 -43.02
N ASN A 23 11.32 1.61 -42.10
CA ASN A 23 9.94 2.05 -42.35
C ASN A 23 9.14 1.10 -43.27
N VAL A 24 9.39 -0.21 -43.17
CA VAL A 24 8.72 -1.24 -43.98
C VAL A 24 8.19 -2.38 -43.12
N ARG A 25 6.90 -2.68 -43.23
CA ARG A 25 6.23 -3.77 -42.53
C ARG A 25 5.96 -4.93 -43.48
N GLN A 26 6.03 -6.15 -42.95
CA GLN A 26 5.56 -7.33 -43.65
C GLN A 26 4.05 -7.55 -43.44
N ASP A 27 3.30 -7.65 -44.53
CA ASP A 27 1.89 -8.02 -44.51
C ASP A 27 1.73 -9.49 -44.09
N GLU A 28 0.89 -9.75 -43.10
CA GLU A 28 0.70 -11.11 -42.55
C GLU A 28 -0.01 -12.06 -43.52
N ALA A 29 -0.87 -11.55 -44.41
CA ALA A 29 -1.69 -12.38 -45.28
C ALA A 29 -0.91 -12.90 -46.50
N ASP A 30 0.02 -12.10 -47.02
CA ASP A 30 0.72 -12.40 -48.27
C ASP A 30 2.26 -12.28 -48.21
N GLY A 31 2.81 -11.82 -47.08
CA GLY A 31 4.24 -11.71 -46.85
C GLY A 31 4.94 -10.58 -47.62
N SER A 32 4.19 -9.73 -48.31
CA SER A 32 4.75 -8.58 -49.03
C SER A 32 5.22 -7.48 -48.07
N LEU A 33 6.20 -6.69 -48.51
CA LEU A 33 6.67 -5.54 -47.74
C LEU A 33 5.97 -4.27 -48.21
N ARG A 34 5.50 -3.47 -47.26
CA ARG A 34 4.77 -2.22 -47.49
C ARG A 34 5.37 -1.09 -46.65
N PRO A 35 5.40 0.15 -47.16
CA PRO A 35 5.78 1.30 -46.34
C PRO A 35 4.87 1.44 -45.12
N VAL A 36 5.44 1.89 -44.01
CA VAL A 36 4.71 2.18 -42.77
C VAL A 36 4.60 3.68 -42.66
N GLY A 37 3.36 4.19 -42.52
CA GLY A 37 3.14 5.62 -42.39
C GLY A 37 3.68 6.19 -41.07
N ALA A 38 3.88 7.51 -41.04
CA ALA A 38 4.19 8.21 -39.79
C ALA A 38 3.01 8.05 -38.81
N PRO A 39 3.25 7.95 -37.49
CA PRO A 39 2.17 7.84 -36.53
C PRO A 39 1.28 9.09 -36.56
N SER A 40 0.00 8.94 -36.26
CA SER A 40 -0.92 10.08 -36.30
C SER A 40 -0.71 10.99 -35.10
N ALA A 41 -0.50 12.29 -35.33
CA ALA A 41 -0.34 13.26 -34.25
C ALA A 41 -1.62 13.39 -33.41
N VAL A 42 -1.46 13.35 -32.09
CA VAL A 42 -2.53 13.62 -31.11
C VAL A 42 -2.47 15.08 -30.67
N GLY A 43 -1.28 15.58 -30.34
CA GLY A 43 -1.05 16.94 -29.89
C GLY A 43 0.03 17.04 -28.82
N PRO A 44 0.35 18.26 -28.34
CA PRO A 44 1.32 18.45 -27.27
C PRO A 44 0.76 18.00 -25.92
N ILE A 45 1.55 17.22 -25.16
CA ILE A 45 1.22 16.81 -23.79
C ILE A 45 2.42 17.13 -22.88
N PRO A 46 2.21 17.82 -21.75
CA PRO A 46 3.30 18.23 -20.87
C PRO A 46 3.87 17.03 -20.11
N GLY A 47 5.19 16.98 -20.02
CA GLY A 47 5.93 16.05 -19.16
C GLY A 47 5.67 14.57 -19.45
N THR A 48 5.82 13.72 -18.44
CA THR A 48 5.79 12.25 -18.55
C THR A 48 4.35 11.72 -18.58
N LEU A 49 4.08 10.72 -19.43
CA LEU A 49 2.77 10.06 -19.50
C LEU A 49 2.60 9.12 -18.30
N LEU A 50 1.52 9.29 -17.55
CA LEU A 50 1.24 8.45 -16.39
C LEU A 50 0.29 7.31 -16.74
N THR A 51 -0.88 7.65 -17.27
CA THR A 51 -1.91 6.67 -17.65
C THR A 51 -2.97 7.31 -18.56
N ALA A 52 -3.85 6.47 -19.11
CA ALA A 52 -5.00 6.90 -19.89
C ALA A 52 -6.29 6.21 -19.42
N VAL A 53 -7.35 7.00 -19.34
CA VAL A 53 -8.69 6.53 -18.94
C VAL A 53 -9.63 6.69 -20.14
N ALA A 54 -10.17 5.57 -20.60
CA ALA A 54 -11.19 5.57 -21.63
C ALA A 54 -12.51 6.16 -21.09
N CYS A 55 -13.00 7.19 -21.77
CA CYS A 55 -14.23 7.94 -21.48
C CYS A 55 -15.04 8.03 -22.78
N GLU A 56 -16.31 7.61 -22.82
CA GLU A 56 -17.22 7.59 -24.00
C GLU A 56 -16.58 7.80 -25.40
N GLY A 57 -15.73 6.86 -25.85
CA GLY A 57 -15.13 6.86 -27.20
C GLY A 57 -13.86 7.72 -27.38
N ARG A 58 -13.33 8.31 -26.31
CA ARG A 58 -12.07 9.06 -26.26
C ARG A 58 -11.21 8.62 -25.07
N ASP A 59 -9.93 8.97 -25.07
CA ASP A 59 -9.05 8.74 -23.94
C ASP A 59 -8.72 10.08 -23.28
N VAL A 60 -8.91 10.13 -21.96
CA VAL A 60 -8.39 11.20 -21.10
C VAL A 60 -7.01 10.78 -20.62
N ILE A 61 -6.00 11.55 -20.97
CA ILE A 61 -4.59 11.25 -20.67
C ILE A 61 -4.18 12.03 -19.43
N LEU A 62 -3.58 11.33 -18.46
CA LEU A 62 -2.97 11.93 -17.29
C LEU A 62 -1.45 12.00 -17.50
N SER A 63 -0.87 13.16 -17.29
CA SER A 63 0.59 13.38 -17.37
C SER A 63 1.08 14.24 -16.21
N THR A 64 2.38 14.26 -15.98
CA THR A 64 2.98 15.08 -14.92
C THR A 64 4.22 15.81 -15.40
N LEU A 65 4.36 17.06 -14.94
CA LEU A 65 5.51 17.92 -15.19
C LEU A 65 5.77 18.72 -13.91
N ASP A 66 6.99 18.69 -13.39
CA ASP A 66 7.43 19.49 -12.23
C ASP A 66 6.51 19.39 -10.99
N GLY A 67 5.97 18.20 -10.70
CA GLY A 67 5.08 17.95 -9.56
C GLY A 67 3.61 18.34 -9.80
N ASP A 68 3.28 18.90 -10.96
CA ASP A 68 1.91 19.19 -11.37
C ASP A 68 1.29 17.99 -12.11
N LEU A 69 -0.01 17.79 -11.89
CA LEU A 69 -0.83 16.80 -12.58
C LEU A 69 -1.64 17.49 -13.68
N TYR A 70 -1.42 17.07 -14.91
CA TYR A 70 -2.13 17.56 -16.08
C TYR A 70 -3.11 16.52 -16.62
N VAL A 71 -4.21 17.04 -17.16
CA VAL A 71 -5.24 16.28 -17.85
C VAL A 71 -5.30 16.78 -19.28
N THR A 72 -5.08 15.88 -20.24
CA THR A 72 -5.27 16.16 -21.66
C THR A 72 -6.50 15.41 -22.15
N ASP A 73 -7.47 16.18 -22.62
CA ASP A 73 -8.71 15.69 -23.21
C ASP A 73 -8.75 16.13 -24.68
N PRO A 74 -8.81 15.21 -25.66
CA PRO A 74 -8.78 15.57 -27.08
C PRO A 74 -9.98 16.43 -27.51
N THR A 75 -11.02 16.55 -26.69
CA THR A 75 -12.18 17.43 -26.97
C THR A 75 -12.03 18.84 -26.40
N LYS A 76 -11.04 19.08 -25.54
CA LYS A 76 -10.80 20.37 -24.87
C LYS A 76 -9.60 21.09 -25.48
N SER A 77 -9.55 22.41 -25.31
CA SER A 77 -8.47 23.26 -25.80
C SER A 77 -7.21 23.12 -24.95
N GLY A 78 -6.44 22.06 -25.19
CA GLY A 78 -5.13 21.82 -24.59
C GLY A 78 -5.15 21.19 -23.19
N PRO A 79 -3.97 20.90 -22.63
CA PRO A 79 -3.81 20.30 -21.31
C PRO A 79 -4.24 21.26 -20.19
N VAL A 80 -4.86 20.72 -19.13
CA VAL A 80 -5.31 21.47 -17.95
C VAL A 80 -4.61 20.94 -16.69
N CYS A 81 -3.97 21.81 -15.92
CA CYS A 81 -3.45 21.45 -14.59
C CYS A 81 -4.63 21.31 -13.62
N VAL A 82 -4.76 20.13 -12.98
CA VAL A 82 -5.87 19.82 -12.06
C VAL A 82 -5.43 19.70 -10.61
N ALA A 83 -4.14 19.50 -10.35
CA ALA A 83 -3.57 19.52 -9.02
C ALA A 83 -2.06 19.79 -9.09
N SER A 84 -1.56 20.46 -8.06
CA SER A 84 -0.13 20.57 -7.78
C SER A 84 0.19 19.71 -6.57
N THR A 85 1.24 18.91 -6.65
CA THR A 85 1.73 18.11 -5.52
C THR A 85 3.05 18.65 -5.00
N ASP A 86 3.28 18.42 -3.71
CA ASP A 86 4.49 18.78 -2.97
C ASP A 86 5.65 17.78 -3.19
N TYR A 87 5.43 16.78 -4.03
CA TYR A 87 6.37 15.71 -4.36
C TYR A 87 6.23 15.32 -5.83
N ASP A 88 7.23 14.65 -6.39
CA ASP A 88 7.17 14.20 -7.79
C ASP A 88 6.29 12.96 -7.94
N ILE A 89 5.40 12.94 -8.93
CA ILE A 89 4.60 11.76 -9.27
C ILE A 89 5.42 10.85 -10.19
N GLY A 90 5.66 9.61 -9.77
CA GLY A 90 6.50 8.66 -10.50
C GLY A 90 5.73 7.64 -11.34
N ALA A 91 4.51 7.31 -10.94
CA ALA A 91 3.70 6.32 -11.61
C ALA A 91 2.21 6.50 -11.27
N ALA A 92 1.37 5.84 -12.06
CA ALA A 92 -0.07 5.75 -11.81
C ALA A 92 -0.55 4.31 -12.00
N VAL A 93 -1.48 3.87 -11.15
CA VAL A 93 -2.14 2.57 -11.27
C VAL A 93 -3.63 2.78 -11.46
N LYS A 94 -4.13 2.39 -12.62
CA LYS A 94 -5.56 2.45 -12.93
C LYS A 94 -6.30 1.35 -12.16
N THR A 95 -7.37 1.77 -11.50
CA THR A 95 -8.31 0.90 -10.77
C THR A 95 -9.67 0.89 -11.48
N ASP A 96 -10.61 0.08 -10.99
CA ASP A 96 -11.93 -0.01 -11.60
C ASP A 96 -12.73 1.30 -11.43
N GLY A 97 -13.74 1.49 -12.29
CA GLY A 97 -14.65 2.63 -12.21
C GLY A 97 -14.11 3.99 -12.67
N GLY A 98 -12.85 4.11 -13.08
CA GLY A 98 -12.26 5.40 -13.51
C GLY A 98 -11.35 6.03 -12.44
N ASN A 99 -11.11 5.30 -11.36
CA ASN A 99 -10.19 5.69 -10.31
C ASN A 99 -8.74 5.38 -10.72
N VAL A 100 -7.82 6.24 -10.31
CA VAL A 100 -6.38 6.12 -10.55
C VAL A 100 -5.66 6.41 -9.23
N MET A 101 -4.71 5.56 -8.87
CA MET A 101 -3.83 5.79 -7.72
C MET A 101 -2.51 6.36 -8.21
N LEU A 102 -2.15 7.56 -7.75
CA LEU A 102 -0.88 8.22 -8.03
C LEU A 102 0.17 7.79 -7.00
N LEU A 103 1.37 7.49 -7.47
CA LEU A 103 2.51 7.05 -6.65
C LEU A 103 3.62 8.09 -6.72
N SER A 104 4.28 8.33 -5.58
CA SER A 104 5.42 9.27 -5.52
C SER A 104 6.69 8.64 -6.11
N ALA A 105 7.49 9.45 -6.80
CA ALA A 105 8.76 9.04 -7.40
C ALA A 105 9.94 9.11 -6.41
N THR A 106 9.97 10.18 -5.62
CA THR A 106 11.17 10.60 -4.88
C THR A 106 11.00 10.59 -3.37
N GLN A 107 9.76 10.76 -2.89
CA GLN A 107 9.46 10.84 -1.46
C GLN A 107 8.51 9.70 -1.04
N PRO A 108 8.63 9.18 0.19
CA PRO A 108 7.75 8.13 0.68
C PRO A 108 6.41 8.73 1.12
N GLU A 109 5.62 9.16 0.13
CA GLU A 109 4.27 9.70 0.30
C GLU A 109 3.20 8.63 0.04
N PRO A 110 2.08 8.64 0.79
CA PRO A 110 0.99 7.70 0.57
C PRO A 110 0.40 7.86 -0.84
N PRO A 111 -0.11 6.77 -1.44
CA PRO A 111 -0.73 6.86 -2.76
C PRO A 111 -1.97 7.75 -2.70
N ARG A 112 -2.11 8.68 -3.66
CA ARG A 112 -3.26 9.60 -3.76
C ARG A 112 -4.26 9.10 -4.79
N ARG A 113 -5.55 9.16 -4.47
CA ARG A 113 -6.62 8.78 -5.39
C ARG A 113 -7.02 9.96 -6.29
N VAL A 114 -7.23 9.64 -7.56
CA VAL A 114 -7.78 10.54 -8.58
C VAL A 114 -8.97 9.84 -9.20
N GLU A 115 -10.10 10.52 -9.29
CA GLU A 115 -11.31 10.02 -9.94
C GLU A 115 -11.51 10.74 -11.26
N VAL A 116 -11.63 9.96 -12.33
CA VAL A 116 -11.96 10.44 -13.67
C VAL A 116 -13.40 10.04 -13.98
N ASP A 117 -14.29 11.03 -14.07
CA ASP A 117 -15.66 10.81 -14.53
C ASP A 117 -15.64 10.35 -15.99
N ARG A 118 -16.08 9.12 -16.23
CA ARG A 118 -16.04 8.48 -17.56
C ARG A 118 -17.02 9.09 -18.57
N LEU A 119 -18.03 9.82 -18.11
CA LEU A 119 -19.00 10.50 -18.96
C LEU A 119 -18.47 11.87 -19.37
N THR A 120 -18.06 12.69 -18.40
CA THR A 120 -17.64 14.08 -18.66
C THR A 120 -16.15 14.22 -18.96
N GLY A 121 -15.33 13.25 -18.58
CA GLY A 121 -13.87 13.36 -18.58
C GLY A 121 -13.33 14.37 -17.57
N ASN A 122 -14.15 14.80 -16.61
CA ASN A 122 -13.69 15.65 -15.53
C ASN A 122 -12.90 14.84 -14.51
N VAL A 123 -11.88 15.48 -13.96
CA VAL A 123 -10.95 14.84 -13.03
C VAL A 123 -11.07 15.53 -11.68
N THR A 124 -11.22 14.73 -10.64
CA THR A 124 -11.22 15.19 -9.25
C THR A 124 -10.10 14.49 -8.51
N VAL A 125 -9.30 15.27 -7.78
CA VAL A 125 -8.18 14.75 -7.00
C VAL A 125 -8.60 14.70 -5.54
N GLU A 126 -8.45 13.54 -4.91
CA GLU A 126 -8.81 13.37 -3.51
C GLU A 126 -7.91 14.26 -2.65
N THR A 127 -8.52 15.17 -1.90
CA THR A 127 -7.79 16.01 -0.94
C THR A 127 -7.50 15.18 0.32
N PRO A 128 -6.23 15.09 0.76
CA PRO A 128 -5.89 14.43 2.03
C PRO A 128 -6.70 15.02 3.18
N LEU A 129 -7.19 14.18 4.09
CA LEU A 129 -7.81 14.67 5.31
C LEU A 129 -6.74 15.38 6.16
N PRO A 130 -6.88 16.68 6.44
CA PRO A 130 -5.91 17.37 7.28
C PRO A 130 -5.98 16.76 8.68
N ARG A 131 -4.82 16.63 9.33
CA ARG A 131 -4.79 16.38 10.78
C ARG A 131 -5.54 17.53 11.45
N HIS A 132 -6.59 17.18 12.17
CA HIS A 132 -7.43 18.11 12.91
C HIS A 132 -7.52 17.66 14.36
N GLY A 133 -7.85 18.58 15.27
CA GLY A 133 -8.04 18.28 16.69
C GLY A 133 -8.81 16.97 16.88
N ALA A 134 -8.25 16.07 17.65
CA ALA A 134 -8.84 14.74 17.81
C ALA A 134 -9.98 14.75 18.84
N PRO A 135 -11.00 13.88 18.65
CA PRO A 135 -11.99 13.63 19.69
C PRO A 135 -11.31 13.05 20.94
N ARG A 136 -11.90 13.31 22.10
CA ARG A 136 -11.33 12.92 23.40
C ARG A 136 -12.33 12.11 24.17
N LEU A 137 -11.86 11.01 24.76
CA LEU A 137 -12.69 10.19 25.62
C LEU A 137 -12.61 10.71 27.06
N LEU A 138 -13.75 10.74 27.74
CA LEU A 138 -13.90 11.29 29.07
C LEU A 138 -14.55 10.26 29.99
N ARG A 139 -14.28 10.40 31.28
CA ARG A 139 -14.98 9.66 32.34
C ARG A 139 -16.08 10.52 32.95
N VAL A 140 -17.27 9.96 33.11
CA VAL A 140 -18.42 10.62 33.77
C VAL A 140 -18.92 9.74 34.90
N ASP A 141 -18.70 10.16 36.15
CA ASP A 141 -19.11 9.44 37.36
C ASP A 141 -20.62 9.42 37.54
N ASP A 142 -21.14 8.31 38.08
CA ASP A 142 -22.57 8.08 38.31
C ASP A 142 -22.86 7.44 39.68
N GLY A 143 -22.86 8.28 40.71
CA GLY A 143 -23.28 7.91 42.06
C GLY A 143 -22.41 6.82 42.71
N ILE A 144 -22.93 6.22 43.77
CA ILE A 144 -22.25 5.14 44.52
C ILE A 144 -23.18 3.92 44.59
N ILE A 145 -22.61 2.74 44.38
CA ILE A 145 -23.27 1.45 44.65
C ILE A 145 -22.54 0.79 45.82
N ALA A 146 -23.30 0.36 46.82
CA ALA A 146 -22.79 -0.36 47.98
C ALA A 146 -23.51 -1.71 48.17
N ARG A 147 -22.76 -2.70 48.68
CA ARG A 147 -23.29 -4.00 49.09
C ARG A 147 -22.77 -4.39 50.47
N PRO A 148 -23.62 -5.00 51.31
CA PRO A 148 -23.22 -5.40 52.65
C PRO A 148 -22.27 -6.61 52.60
N LEU A 149 -21.24 -6.57 53.44
CA LEU A 149 -20.45 -7.73 53.85
C LEU A 149 -20.99 -8.17 55.22
N PRO A 150 -21.65 -9.34 55.33
CA PRO A 150 -22.40 -9.71 56.53
C PRO A 150 -21.47 -10.02 57.70
N ALA A 151 -21.87 -9.67 58.92
CA ALA A 151 -21.15 -10.05 60.13
C ALA A 151 -20.99 -11.58 60.22
N ARG A 152 -19.84 -12.05 60.71
CA ARG A 152 -19.54 -13.50 60.85
C ARG A 152 -18.87 -13.80 62.18
N THR A 153 -19.20 -14.97 62.72
CA THR A 153 -18.39 -15.62 63.76
C THR A 153 -17.44 -16.60 63.06
N LEU A 154 -16.14 -16.36 63.18
CA LEU A 154 -15.08 -17.20 62.66
C LEU A 154 -14.83 -18.39 63.61
N LYS A 155 -14.35 -19.50 63.06
CA LYS A 155 -13.95 -20.67 63.84
C LYS A 155 -12.66 -20.41 64.62
N GLY A 156 -11.75 -19.61 64.05
CA GLY A 156 -10.51 -19.19 64.68
C GLY A 156 -10.65 -17.92 65.53
N ARG A 157 -9.66 -17.69 66.40
CA ARG A 157 -9.45 -16.43 67.11
C ARG A 157 -8.17 -15.81 66.58
N TYR A 158 -8.24 -14.57 66.11
CA TYR A 158 -7.13 -13.95 65.40
C TYR A 158 -6.55 -12.76 66.17
N SER A 159 -5.30 -12.48 65.93
CA SER A 159 -4.50 -11.44 66.57
C SER A 159 -3.54 -10.86 65.54
N ARG A 160 -2.85 -9.79 65.91
CA ARG A 160 -1.87 -9.14 65.03
C ARG A 160 -0.70 -10.06 64.62
N THR A 161 -0.41 -11.09 65.41
CA THR A 161 0.67 -12.05 65.11
C THR A 161 0.25 -13.15 64.14
N ASP A 162 -1.05 -13.31 63.91
CA ASP A 162 -1.57 -14.33 63.01
C ASP A 162 -1.32 -13.91 61.56
N ARG A 163 -0.52 -14.70 60.86
CA ARG A 163 -0.14 -14.45 59.47
C ARG A 163 -1.11 -15.05 58.47
N GLN A 164 -1.98 -15.95 58.91
CA GLN A 164 -2.93 -16.68 58.07
C GLN A 164 -4.21 -16.98 58.85
N LEU A 165 -5.36 -16.87 58.17
CA LEU A 165 -6.63 -17.34 58.69
C LEU A 165 -6.74 -18.86 58.54
N LEU A 166 -7.68 -19.48 59.27
CA LEU A 166 -8.01 -20.88 59.06
C LEU A 166 -8.62 -21.04 57.65
N PRO A 167 -8.35 -22.15 56.94
CA PRO A 167 -8.84 -22.34 55.57
C PRO A 167 -10.37 -22.16 55.43
N ASP A 168 -11.16 -22.70 56.36
CA ASP A 168 -12.63 -22.59 56.35
C ASP A 168 -13.12 -21.15 56.55
N ASP A 169 -12.45 -20.40 57.43
CA ASP A 169 -12.79 -19.01 57.71
C ASP A 169 -12.43 -18.12 56.51
N LEU A 170 -11.26 -18.35 55.91
CA LEU A 170 -10.83 -17.65 54.70
C LEU A 170 -11.77 -17.93 53.52
N HIS A 171 -12.20 -19.18 53.31
CA HIS A 171 -13.17 -19.52 52.26
C HIS A 171 -14.52 -18.83 52.48
N SER A 172 -15.03 -18.84 53.71
CA SER A 172 -16.33 -18.22 54.03
C SER A 172 -16.31 -16.71 53.80
N LEU A 173 -15.23 -16.05 54.23
CA LEU A 173 -15.03 -14.62 53.99
C LEU A 173 -14.81 -14.30 52.52
N THR A 174 -14.05 -15.13 51.79
CA THR A 174 -13.83 -15.00 50.35
C THR A 174 -15.16 -15.08 49.60
N ASN A 175 -16.04 -16.01 49.96
CA ASN A 175 -17.35 -16.15 49.32
C ASN A 175 -18.23 -14.92 49.52
N ASP A 176 -18.24 -14.32 50.72
CA ASP A 176 -18.94 -13.04 50.96
C ASP A 176 -18.41 -11.93 50.07
N TYR A 177 -17.07 -11.80 50.03
CA TYR A 177 -16.40 -10.77 49.24
C TYR A 177 -16.72 -10.94 47.76
N ALA A 178 -16.54 -12.15 47.22
CA ALA A 178 -16.79 -12.46 45.81
C ALA A 178 -18.25 -12.25 45.41
N THR A 179 -19.19 -12.56 46.30
CA THR A 179 -20.62 -12.32 46.07
C THR A 179 -20.93 -10.83 46.06
N ALA A 180 -20.50 -10.08 47.08
CA ALA A 180 -20.69 -8.63 47.14
C ALA A 180 -20.03 -7.90 45.96
N TYR A 181 -18.84 -8.35 45.53
CA TYR A 181 -18.14 -7.81 44.36
C TYR A 181 -18.97 -8.02 43.08
N ALA A 182 -19.40 -9.26 42.82
CA ALA A 182 -20.18 -9.59 41.63
C ALA A 182 -21.50 -8.80 41.62
N ASP A 183 -22.22 -8.73 42.74
CA ASP A 183 -23.48 -7.99 42.87
C ASP A 183 -23.32 -6.49 42.57
N ILE A 184 -22.22 -5.86 42.98
CA ILE A 184 -21.94 -4.45 42.66
C ILE A 184 -21.75 -4.29 41.15
N CYS A 185 -20.92 -5.14 40.54
CA CYS A 185 -20.63 -5.11 39.11
C CYS A 185 -21.87 -5.41 38.26
N ASP A 186 -22.71 -6.37 38.67
CA ASP A 186 -23.93 -6.75 37.96
C ASP A 186 -25.02 -5.66 38.11
N LEU A 187 -25.15 -5.04 39.28
CA LEU A 187 -26.07 -3.90 39.45
C LEU A 187 -25.65 -2.69 38.61
N ALA A 188 -24.35 -2.40 38.55
CA ALA A 188 -23.83 -1.35 37.67
C ALA A 188 -24.04 -1.71 36.20
N GLY A 189 -23.79 -2.97 35.83
CA GLY A 189 -24.01 -3.51 34.49
C GLY A 189 -25.46 -3.44 34.05
N ALA A 190 -26.42 -3.70 34.93
CA ALA A 190 -27.85 -3.54 34.69
C ALA A 190 -28.26 -2.07 34.42
N ARG A 191 -27.43 -1.11 34.84
CA ARG A 191 -27.54 0.33 34.52
C ARG A 191 -26.63 0.73 33.34
N HIS A 192 -26.04 -0.25 32.65
CA HIS A 192 -25.05 -0.08 31.60
C HIS A 192 -23.85 0.82 31.99
N ARG A 193 -23.42 0.73 33.26
CA ARG A 193 -22.26 1.44 33.81
C ARG A 193 -21.05 0.52 33.98
N TYR A 194 -19.88 1.15 33.98
CA TYR A 194 -18.60 0.52 34.30
C TYR A 194 -18.25 0.80 35.77
N VAL A 195 -17.58 -0.14 36.42
CA VAL A 195 -17.03 -0.04 37.78
C VAL A 195 -15.52 -0.21 37.76
N GLN A 196 -15.01 -0.96 36.80
CA GLN A 196 -13.59 -1.28 36.61
C GLN A 196 -13.03 -0.64 35.34
N PRO A 197 -11.69 -0.58 35.19
CA PRO A 197 -11.04 -0.08 33.99
C PRO A 197 -11.58 -0.67 32.69
N VAL A 198 -11.67 0.15 31.66
CA VAL A 198 -12.10 -0.24 30.31
C VAL A 198 -11.17 0.44 29.29
N MET A 199 -10.73 -0.31 28.30
CA MET A 199 -10.00 0.25 27.16
C MET A 199 -11.00 0.78 26.15
N ALA A 200 -10.76 1.97 25.62
CA ALA A 200 -11.65 2.60 24.65
C ALA A 200 -10.85 3.30 23.54
N ARG A 201 -11.44 3.39 22.35
CA ARG A 201 -10.93 4.18 21.23
C ARG A 201 -12.08 4.76 20.40
N VAL A 202 -11.77 5.78 19.62
CA VAL A 202 -12.70 6.41 18.67
C VAL A 202 -12.28 6.03 17.26
N THR A 203 -13.22 5.60 16.43
CA THR A 203 -13.04 5.38 15.00
C THR A 203 -13.99 6.27 14.19
N ALA A 204 -13.55 6.77 13.05
CA ALA A 204 -14.40 7.51 12.12
C ALA A 204 -14.36 6.82 10.76
N ARG A 205 -15.55 6.67 10.16
CA ARG A 205 -15.73 5.99 8.87
C ARG A 205 -16.51 6.86 7.90
N ASP A 206 -16.25 6.64 6.61
CA ASP A 206 -17.07 7.22 5.55
C ASP A 206 -18.36 6.44 5.32
N SER A 207 -19.16 6.88 4.34
CA SER A 207 -20.44 6.24 3.98
C SER A 207 -20.29 4.84 3.40
N GLU A 208 -19.08 4.46 2.96
CA GLU A 208 -18.75 3.13 2.44
C GLU A 208 -18.21 2.21 3.56
N GLY A 209 -18.09 2.72 4.79
CA GLY A 209 -17.58 1.99 5.95
C GLY A 209 -16.05 1.97 6.07
N ARG A 210 -15.33 2.67 5.18
CA ARG A 210 -13.86 2.71 5.18
C ARG A 210 -13.35 3.52 6.36
N LEU A 211 -12.24 3.08 6.94
CA LEU A 211 -11.62 3.74 8.09
C LEU A 211 -10.93 5.04 7.64
N LEU A 212 -11.42 6.18 8.11
CA LEU A 212 -10.78 7.48 7.90
C LEU A 212 -9.84 7.86 9.06
N TYR A 213 -10.16 7.40 10.26
CA TYR A 213 -9.43 7.76 11.48
C TYR A 213 -9.66 6.78 12.62
N ARG A 214 -8.63 6.62 13.46
CA ARG A 214 -8.69 5.84 14.70
C ARG A 214 -7.77 6.45 15.76
N SER A 215 -8.33 6.80 16.91
CA SER A 215 -7.55 7.36 18.02
C SER A 215 -6.64 6.30 18.66
N ALA A 216 -5.73 6.76 19.53
CA ALA A 216 -5.04 5.86 20.45
C ALA A 216 -6.06 5.03 21.27
N PRO A 217 -5.80 3.75 21.55
CA PRO A 217 -6.49 3.06 22.63
C PRO A 217 -6.06 3.67 23.96
N VAL A 218 -7.04 4.16 24.72
CA VAL A 218 -6.83 4.73 26.05
C VAL A 218 -7.50 3.86 27.10
N LEU A 219 -6.89 3.76 28.28
CA LEU A 219 -7.51 3.13 29.44
C LEU A 219 -8.29 4.19 30.22
N ILE A 220 -9.60 3.99 30.38
CA ILE A 220 -10.46 4.83 31.21
C ILE A 220 -10.66 4.10 32.54
N THR A 221 -10.20 4.72 33.63
CA THR A 221 -10.20 4.12 34.97
C THR A 221 -11.06 4.93 35.94
N PRO A 222 -11.53 4.33 37.05
CA PRO A 222 -12.17 5.10 38.10
C PRO A 222 -11.22 6.15 38.69
N ARG A 223 -11.78 7.20 39.31
CA ARG A 223 -11.05 8.41 39.73
C ARG A 223 -9.78 8.10 40.52
N ASP A 224 -9.91 7.18 41.47
CA ASP A 224 -8.89 6.85 42.46
C ASP A 224 -8.14 5.55 42.11
N GLY A 225 -8.25 5.09 40.85
CA GLY A 225 -7.66 3.85 40.36
C GLY A 225 -8.66 2.69 40.39
N VAL A 226 -8.13 1.46 40.45
CA VAL A 226 -8.97 0.25 40.50
C VAL A 226 -9.80 0.25 41.79
N GLN A 227 -11.11 0.01 41.66
CA GLN A 227 -12.03 -0.04 42.80
C GLN A 227 -12.21 -1.48 43.29
N LEU A 228 -12.72 -1.63 44.51
CA LEU A 228 -13.02 -2.94 45.09
C LEU A 228 -11.78 -3.84 45.17
N VAL A 229 -10.64 -3.26 45.57
CA VAL A 229 -9.37 -3.99 45.76
C VAL A 229 -9.27 -4.49 47.20
N ASP A 230 -9.51 -3.62 48.17
CA ASP A 230 -9.48 -3.97 49.59
C ASP A 230 -10.84 -3.71 50.25
N ALA A 231 -11.15 -4.49 51.27
CA ALA A 231 -12.28 -4.28 52.17
C ALA A 231 -11.81 -4.39 53.63
N ALA A 232 -11.99 -3.32 54.39
CA ALA A 232 -11.73 -3.28 55.82
C ALA A 232 -12.98 -3.70 56.59
N ARG A 233 -12.81 -4.60 57.57
CA ARG A 233 -13.88 -5.13 58.43
C ARG A 233 -13.43 -5.08 59.89
N PRO A 234 -14.10 -4.31 60.77
CA PRO A 234 -13.75 -4.32 62.19
C PRO A 234 -13.90 -5.73 62.79
N LEU A 235 -12.99 -6.11 63.68
CA LEU A 235 -13.19 -7.25 64.56
C LEU A 235 -14.03 -6.81 65.76
N THR A 236 -14.87 -7.70 66.27
CA THR A 236 -15.74 -7.43 67.42
C THR A 236 -14.91 -7.09 68.65
N GLU A 237 -15.26 -6.00 69.33
CA GLU A 237 -14.54 -5.54 70.52
C GLU A 237 -14.57 -6.60 71.63
N GLY A 238 -13.39 -7.03 72.10
CA GLY A 238 -13.25 -8.07 73.12
C GLY A 238 -13.40 -9.52 72.62
N ASP A 239 -13.79 -9.74 71.35
CA ASP A 239 -13.88 -11.06 70.73
C ASP A 239 -13.26 -11.08 69.32
N THR A 240 -12.03 -11.60 69.23
CA THR A 240 -11.31 -11.68 67.96
C THR A 240 -11.71 -12.86 67.07
N SER A 241 -12.79 -13.57 67.42
CA SER A 241 -13.50 -14.49 66.51
C SER A 241 -14.69 -13.84 65.81
N GLY A 242 -15.15 -12.67 66.26
CA GLY A 242 -16.21 -11.91 65.59
C GLY A 242 -15.68 -10.94 64.54
N VAL A 243 -16.25 -10.96 63.34
CA VAL A 243 -16.06 -9.93 62.31
C VAL A 243 -17.36 -9.17 62.13
N GLU A 244 -17.31 -7.86 62.28
CA GLU A 244 -18.48 -7.00 62.14
C GLU A 244 -18.94 -6.89 60.68
N ALA A 245 -20.19 -6.47 60.51
CA ALA A 245 -20.72 -6.15 59.19
C ALA A 245 -20.04 -4.89 58.66
N SER A 246 -19.74 -4.86 57.37
CA SER A 246 -19.24 -3.66 56.70
C SER A 246 -19.87 -3.53 55.31
N THR A 247 -19.44 -2.55 54.53
CA THR A 247 -19.96 -2.33 53.18
C THR A 247 -18.83 -2.25 52.17
N LEU A 248 -18.96 -3.02 51.09
CA LEU A 248 -18.15 -2.86 49.90
C LEU A 248 -18.83 -1.82 49.00
N GLN A 249 -18.09 -0.83 48.49
CA GLN A 249 -18.65 0.27 47.71
C GLN A 249 -17.80 0.63 46.49
N ALA A 250 -18.45 1.00 45.40
CA ALA A 250 -17.81 1.55 44.22
C ALA A 250 -18.62 2.71 43.62
N THR A 251 -17.93 3.58 42.90
CA THR A 251 -18.47 4.66 42.08
C THR A 251 -18.51 4.19 40.64
N PRO A 252 -19.69 3.86 40.09
CA PRO A 252 -19.83 3.55 38.68
C PRO A 252 -19.55 4.78 37.80
N PHE A 253 -19.19 4.56 36.54
CA PHE A 253 -18.99 5.61 35.56
C PHE A 253 -19.50 5.20 34.17
N SER A 254 -19.68 6.20 33.32
CA SER A 254 -19.91 6.06 31.88
C SER A 254 -18.80 6.77 31.10
N ILE A 255 -18.74 6.51 29.80
CA ILE A 255 -17.79 7.16 28.90
C ILE A 255 -18.47 8.40 28.30
N GLY A 256 -17.72 9.47 28.13
CA GLY A 256 -18.10 10.63 27.33
C GLY A 256 -17.12 10.80 26.17
N ILE A 257 -17.53 11.58 25.17
CA ILE A 257 -16.67 12.03 24.08
C ILE A 257 -16.81 13.55 23.95
N ALA A 258 -15.68 14.25 23.84
CA ALA A 258 -15.64 15.68 23.54
C ALA A 258 -15.00 15.89 22.18
N PHE A 259 -15.74 16.54 21.28
CA PHE A 259 -15.24 16.92 19.97
C PHE A 259 -14.56 18.30 20.00
N PRO A 260 -13.54 18.52 19.17
CA PRO A 260 -12.95 19.85 18.95
C PRO A 260 -13.99 20.85 18.44
N ALA A 261 -13.78 22.14 18.68
CA ALA A 261 -14.69 23.20 18.21
C ALA A 261 -14.65 23.43 16.70
N ASP A 262 -13.47 23.34 16.07
CA ASP A 262 -13.27 23.81 14.70
C ASP A 262 -13.13 22.67 13.68
N ILE A 263 -14.05 21.70 13.69
CA ILE A 263 -14.04 20.58 12.72
C ILE A 263 -13.98 21.13 11.27
N PRO A 264 -13.01 20.72 10.42
CA PRO A 264 -12.89 21.22 9.06
C PRO A 264 -14.05 20.75 8.17
N ALA A 265 -14.40 21.54 7.16
CA ALA A 265 -15.50 21.21 6.24
C ALA A 265 -15.30 19.86 5.53
N VAL A 266 -14.06 19.53 5.13
CA VAL A 266 -13.73 18.24 4.49
C VAL A 266 -14.02 17.04 5.39
N TRP A 267 -13.84 17.17 6.71
CA TRP A 267 -14.19 16.14 7.67
C TRP A 267 -15.71 15.95 7.76
N ARG A 268 -16.48 17.05 7.76
CA ARG A 268 -17.95 17.01 7.75
C ARG A 268 -18.53 16.40 6.47
N GLN A 269 -17.83 16.54 5.34
CA GLN A 269 -18.25 15.98 4.05
C GLN A 269 -17.94 14.47 3.95
N ARG A 270 -16.83 14.01 4.54
CA ARG A 270 -16.34 12.64 4.35
C ARG A 270 -16.73 11.67 5.46
N VAL A 271 -16.79 12.11 6.71
CA VAL A 271 -17.16 11.23 7.83
C VAL A 271 -18.67 11.07 7.85
N ALA A 272 -19.13 9.83 7.66
CA ALA A 272 -20.53 9.47 7.83
C ALA A 272 -20.84 9.13 9.29
N ILE A 273 -19.91 8.42 9.96
CA ILE A 273 -20.16 7.87 11.28
C ILE A 273 -18.90 7.89 12.16
N VAL A 274 -19.10 8.16 13.44
CA VAL A 274 -18.11 8.09 14.50
C VAL A 274 -18.54 7.01 15.48
N GLU A 275 -17.67 6.05 15.70
CA GLU A 275 -17.88 4.91 16.58
C GLU A 275 -16.96 5.01 17.79
N ILE A 276 -17.50 4.66 18.96
CA ILE A 276 -16.74 4.51 20.19
C ILE A 276 -16.69 3.03 20.48
N GLU A 277 -15.48 2.49 20.47
CA GLU A 277 -15.24 1.07 20.67
C GLU A 277 -14.67 0.86 22.07
N THR A 278 -15.17 -0.13 22.81
CA THR A 278 -14.75 -0.42 24.19
C THR A 278 -14.48 -1.91 24.41
N SER A 279 -13.54 -2.22 25.30
CA SER A 279 -13.35 -3.57 25.80
C SER A 279 -14.39 -3.92 26.86
N GLU A 280 -14.47 -5.21 27.21
CA GLU A 280 -15.03 -5.60 28.50
C GLU A 280 -14.23 -5.01 29.67
N GLN A 281 -14.84 -5.02 30.86
CA GLN A 281 -14.23 -4.50 32.08
C GLN A 281 -13.02 -5.33 32.51
N ILE A 282 -11.91 -4.67 32.79
CA ILE A 282 -10.68 -5.30 33.24
C ILE A 282 -10.72 -5.39 34.76
N HIS A 283 -11.25 -6.50 35.26
CA HIS A 283 -11.42 -6.74 36.68
C HIS A 283 -10.11 -7.15 37.37
N PRO A 284 -9.85 -6.71 38.61
CA PRO A 284 -8.74 -7.23 39.44
C PRO A 284 -8.98 -8.64 39.99
N VAL A 285 -10.22 -9.12 40.00
CA VAL A 285 -10.58 -10.38 40.67
C VAL A 285 -10.34 -11.60 39.78
N THR A 286 -9.91 -12.70 40.40
CA THR A 286 -9.93 -14.05 39.83
C THR A 286 -10.76 -14.94 40.76
N PHE A 287 -12.00 -15.22 40.37
CA PHE A 287 -12.99 -15.87 41.23
C PHE A 287 -12.67 -17.31 41.64
N SER A 288 -11.72 -17.97 40.98
CA SER A 288 -11.24 -19.31 41.35
C SER A 288 -10.17 -19.30 42.45
N LEU A 289 -9.68 -18.13 42.85
CA LEU A 289 -8.66 -17.96 43.89
C LEU A 289 -9.29 -17.50 45.21
N LEU A 290 -8.51 -17.56 46.29
CA LEU A 290 -8.90 -17.03 47.60
C LEU A 290 -8.46 -15.58 47.76
N SER A 291 -9.21 -14.82 48.58
CA SER A 291 -8.75 -13.51 49.05
C SER A 291 -7.49 -13.64 49.90
N ALA A 292 -6.64 -12.61 49.90
CA ALA A 292 -5.66 -12.44 50.97
C ALA A 292 -6.33 -11.72 52.15
N ALA A 293 -5.94 -12.06 53.38
CA ALA A 293 -6.51 -11.45 54.57
C ALA A 293 -5.41 -11.18 55.61
N ARG A 294 -5.45 -10.01 56.25
CA ARG A 294 -4.51 -9.62 57.31
C ARG A 294 -5.22 -8.82 58.40
N VAL A 295 -4.76 -8.98 59.64
CA VAL A 295 -5.28 -8.22 60.79
C VAL A 295 -4.37 -7.03 61.06
N GLU A 296 -4.93 -5.83 60.98
CA GLU A 296 -4.24 -4.56 61.23
C GLU A 296 -4.83 -3.86 62.45
N ASN A 297 -4.08 -2.92 63.03
CA ASN A 297 -4.60 -2.05 64.08
C ASN A 297 -5.26 -0.85 63.42
N SER A 298 -6.53 -0.61 63.73
CA SER A 298 -7.17 0.67 63.42
C SER A 298 -6.76 1.71 64.46
N GLY A 299 -6.84 2.99 64.09
CA GLY A 299 -6.59 4.08 65.04
C GLY A 299 -7.50 3.93 66.27
N GLY A 300 -6.91 3.90 67.47
CA GLY A 300 -7.64 3.73 68.74
C GLY A 300 -7.52 2.36 69.41
N GLY A 301 -6.79 1.39 68.83
CA GLY A 301 -6.52 0.08 69.46
C GLY A 301 -7.49 -1.03 69.08
N ALA A 302 -8.50 -0.75 68.25
CA ALA A 302 -9.39 -1.75 67.68
C ALA A 302 -8.72 -2.49 66.51
N LEU A 303 -8.93 -3.80 66.40
CA LEU A 303 -8.38 -4.60 65.31
C LEU A 303 -9.32 -4.60 64.10
N THR A 304 -8.75 -4.51 62.90
CA THR A 304 -9.47 -4.56 61.63
C THR A 304 -8.92 -5.68 60.76
N LEU A 305 -9.81 -6.52 60.27
CA LEU A 305 -9.51 -7.48 59.23
C LEU A 305 -9.57 -6.79 57.86
N VAL A 306 -8.44 -6.70 57.18
CA VAL A 306 -8.34 -6.20 55.81
C VAL A 306 -8.32 -7.39 54.86
N MET A 307 -9.29 -7.45 53.96
CA MET A 307 -9.38 -8.44 52.89
C MET A 307 -9.00 -7.81 51.57
N THR A 308 -8.13 -8.46 50.82
CA THR A 308 -7.77 -8.08 49.45
C THR A 308 -8.49 -8.99 48.46
N ALA A 309 -8.94 -8.43 47.34
CA ALA A 309 -9.70 -9.12 46.30
C ALA A 309 -8.96 -10.40 45.82
N PRO A 310 -9.67 -11.51 45.56
CA PRO A 310 -9.05 -12.73 45.07
C PRO A 310 -8.24 -12.51 43.80
N GLY A 311 -6.99 -12.98 43.77
CA GLY A 311 -6.10 -12.84 42.61
C GLY A 311 -5.34 -11.52 42.48
N VAL A 312 -5.56 -10.56 43.39
CA VAL A 312 -4.68 -9.39 43.52
C VAL A 312 -3.43 -9.78 44.30
N ASP A 313 -2.27 -9.50 43.73
CA ASP A 313 -0.98 -9.80 44.36
C ASP A 313 -0.66 -8.79 45.47
N THR A 314 -0.54 -9.28 46.70
CA THR A 314 -0.18 -8.47 47.87
C THR A 314 1.33 -8.36 48.09
N SER A 315 2.15 -9.05 47.29
CA SER A 315 3.62 -9.03 47.37
C SER A 315 4.24 -7.92 46.53
N THR A 316 3.49 -7.35 45.59
CA THR A 316 3.92 -6.23 44.76
C THR A 316 3.47 -4.89 45.35
N ASP A 317 4.30 -3.86 45.21
CA ASP A 317 3.99 -2.51 45.69
C ASP A 317 2.84 -1.82 44.93
N SER A 318 2.36 -2.40 43.81
CA SER A 318 1.34 -1.78 42.98
C SER A 318 0.48 -2.77 42.20
N ILE A 319 -0.80 -2.45 42.01
CA ILE A 319 -1.79 -3.35 41.43
C ILE A 319 -1.50 -3.71 39.97
N ALA A 320 -0.87 -2.82 39.19
CA ALA A 320 -0.48 -3.06 37.79
C ALA A 320 1.04 -3.21 37.61
N ALA A 321 1.75 -3.60 38.67
CA ALA A 321 3.17 -3.97 38.57
C ALA A 321 3.37 -5.10 37.53
N PRO A 322 4.49 -5.10 36.78
CA PRO A 322 4.80 -6.18 35.85
C PRO A 322 4.73 -7.55 36.53
N GLY A 323 3.97 -8.48 35.94
CA GLY A 323 3.73 -9.81 36.49
C GLY A 323 2.41 -9.94 37.26
N SER A 324 1.73 -8.84 37.61
CA SER A 324 0.40 -8.91 38.23
C SER A 324 -0.69 -9.33 37.24
N GLU A 325 -1.80 -9.88 37.75
CA GLU A 325 -2.94 -10.27 36.92
C GLU A 325 -3.58 -9.07 36.21
N MET A 326 -3.64 -7.91 36.87
CA MET A 326 -4.13 -6.68 36.24
C MET A 326 -3.23 -6.23 35.10
N HIS A 327 -1.90 -6.26 35.28
CA HIS A 327 -0.95 -5.96 34.22
C HIS A 327 -1.13 -6.92 33.03
N ARG A 328 -1.25 -8.22 33.30
CA ARG A 328 -1.50 -9.26 32.28
C ARG A 328 -2.77 -8.99 31.48
N ARG A 329 -3.88 -8.66 32.14
CA ARG A 329 -5.15 -8.38 31.45
C ARG A 329 -5.12 -7.09 30.64
N VAL A 330 -4.57 -6.00 31.18
CA VAL A 330 -4.43 -4.73 30.44
C VAL A 330 -3.58 -4.91 29.18
N THR A 331 -2.42 -5.56 29.32
CA THR A 331 -1.52 -5.82 28.19
C THR A 331 -2.13 -6.79 27.18
N GLY A 332 -2.83 -7.82 27.64
CA GLY A 332 -3.56 -8.77 26.80
C GLY A 332 -4.65 -8.12 25.95
N VAL A 333 -5.46 -7.23 26.54
CA VAL A 333 -6.46 -6.44 25.80
C VAL A 333 -5.78 -5.50 24.81
N LEU A 334 -4.67 -4.84 25.19
CA LEU A 334 -3.91 -3.96 24.29
C LEU A 334 -3.38 -4.72 23.07
N MET A 335 -2.83 -5.92 23.27
CA MET A 335 -2.30 -6.76 22.19
C MET A 335 -3.37 -7.22 21.20
N ASN A 336 -4.61 -7.35 21.67
CA ASN A 336 -5.75 -7.84 20.90
C ASN A 336 -6.77 -6.73 20.59
N HIS A 337 -6.39 -5.45 20.72
CA HIS A 337 -7.34 -4.33 20.75
C HIS A 337 -8.17 -4.18 19.45
N ASP A 338 -7.71 -4.68 18.31
CA ASP A 338 -8.51 -4.71 17.08
C ASP A 338 -9.70 -5.67 17.11
N THR A 339 -9.64 -6.69 17.97
CA THR A 339 -10.67 -7.73 18.13
C THR A 339 -11.36 -7.71 19.50
N ALA A 340 -10.69 -7.16 20.52
CA ALA A 340 -11.18 -7.10 21.89
C ALA A 340 -12.08 -5.90 22.16
N LEU A 341 -12.02 -4.87 21.32
CA LEU A 341 -12.88 -3.68 21.43
C LEU A 341 -14.08 -3.84 20.48
N ALA A 342 -15.28 -3.67 21.02
CA ALA A 342 -16.54 -3.72 20.28
C ALA A 342 -17.20 -2.35 20.25
N VAL A 343 -17.98 -2.05 19.20
CA VAL A 343 -18.70 -0.78 19.07
C VAL A 343 -19.73 -0.67 20.21
N ALA A 344 -19.50 0.28 21.12
CA ALA A 344 -20.38 0.59 22.24
C ALA A 344 -21.38 1.70 21.91
N HIS A 345 -20.99 2.62 21.04
CA HIS A 345 -21.86 3.71 20.58
C HIS A 345 -21.46 4.17 19.19
N SER A 346 -22.45 4.64 18.43
CA SER A 346 -22.28 5.08 17.06
C SER A 346 -23.15 6.31 16.81
N MET A 347 -22.55 7.37 16.24
CA MET A 347 -23.21 8.66 16.03
C MET A 347 -22.70 9.33 14.75
N PRO A 348 -23.48 10.21 14.10
CA PRO A 348 -22.94 11.08 13.05
C PRO A 348 -21.92 12.08 13.64
N LEU A 349 -21.03 12.60 12.80
CA LEU A 349 -20.11 13.67 13.23
C LEU A 349 -20.93 14.91 13.64
N PRO A 350 -20.75 15.46 14.85
CA PRO A 350 -21.54 16.61 15.30
C PRO A 350 -21.19 17.87 14.51
N SER A 351 -22.16 18.77 14.35
CA SER A 351 -22.00 20.02 13.61
C SER A 351 -21.09 21.03 14.35
N ASP A 352 -21.16 21.04 15.69
CA ASP A 352 -20.49 21.97 16.61
C ASP A 352 -19.71 21.25 17.72
N SER A 353 -18.87 21.99 18.49
CA SER A 353 -18.24 21.47 19.73
C SER A 353 -19.28 20.92 20.68
N THR A 354 -19.40 19.59 20.68
CA THR A 354 -20.38 18.88 21.49
C THR A 354 -19.64 17.91 22.39
N THR A 355 -20.01 17.92 23.67
CA THR A 355 -19.66 16.82 24.57
C THR A 355 -20.85 15.89 24.63
N VAL A 356 -20.70 14.68 24.13
CA VAL A 356 -21.70 13.62 24.26
C VAL A 356 -21.33 12.79 25.48
N THR A 357 -22.28 12.60 26.39
CA THR A 357 -22.09 11.83 27.63
C THR A 357 -23.07 10.66 27.67
N GLY A 358 -22.84 9.72 28.59
CA GLY A 358 -23.71 8.54 28.71
C GLY A 358 -23.47 7.53 27.59
N ILE A 359 -22.23 7.38 27.13
CA ILE A 359 -21.83 6.23 26.32
C ILE A 359 -21.67 5.03 27.25
N TYR A 360 -22.52 4.05 27.03
CA TYR A 360 -22.75 2.95 27.93
C TYR A 360 -22.04 1.66 27.50
N ARG A 361 -22.06 0.68 28.39
CA ARG A 361 -21.52 -0.66 28.13
C ARG A 361 -22.26 -1.37 27.00
N ALA A 362 -21.52 -1.88 26.01
CA ALA A 362 -22.06 -2.65 24.89
C ALA A 362 -22.62 -4.02 25.30
N SER A 363 -21.98 -4.65 26.29
CA SER A 363 -22.23 -6.03 26.69
C SER A 363 -23.15 -6.16 27.91
N ALA A 364 -24.06 -7.13 27.87
CA ALA A 364 -25.05 -7.41 28.91
C ALA A 364 -24.73 -8.66 29.74
N ILE A 365 -23.51 -9.21 29.63
CA ILE A 365 -23.11 -10.40 30.39
C ILE A 365 -22.77 -10.05 31.86
N ASP A 366 -22.94 -11.02 32.76
CA ASP A 366 -22.63 -10.90 34.18
C ASP A 366 -21.12 -10.73 34.46
N CYS A 367 -20.77 -10.37 35.69
CA CYS A 367 -19.41 -10.08 36.12
C CYS A 367 -18.46 -11.28 36.00
N ARG A 368 -18.91 -12.50 36.28
CA ARG A 368 -18.06 -13.70 36.22
C ARG A 368 -17.74 -14.03 34.78
N SER A 369 -18.75 -13.99 33.92
CA SER A 369 -18.60 -14.15 32.47
C SER A 369 -17.66 -13.10 31.86
N GLN A 370 -17.68 -11.84 32.34
CA GLN A 370 -16.71 -10.81 31.93
C GLN A 370 -15.27 -11.17 32.29
N VAL A 371 -15.05 -11.63 33.52
CA VAL A 371 -13.71 -12.02 33.98
C VAL A 371 -13.17 -13.15 33.11
N GLU A 372 -13.99 -14.15 32.80
CA GLU A 372 -13.62 -15.25 31.91
C GLU A 372 -13.30 -14.75 30.50
N ALA A 373 -14.14 -13.89 29.92
CA ALA A 373 -13.92 -13.33 28.59
C ALA A 373 -12.61 -12.53 28.50
N VAL A 374 -12.35 -11.62 29.44
CA VAL A 374 -11.10 -10.81 29.46
C VAL A 374 -9.89 -11.69 29.71
N THR A 375 -10.00 -12.72 30.54
CA THR A 375 -8.92 -13.69 30.76
C THR A 375 -8.59 -14.44 29.48
N ALA A 376 -9.60 -14.90 28.74
CA ALA A 376 -9.41 -15.56 27.45
C ALA A 376 -8.74 -14.64 26.42
N VAL A 377 -9.10 -13.35 26.38
CA VAL A 377 -8.40 -12.35 25.55
C VAL A 377 -6.94 -12.19 25.99
N ALA A 378 -6.68 -12.17 27.29
CA ALA A 378 -5.33 -12.00 27.83
C ALA A 378 -4.42 -13.20 27.59
N ASP A 379 -4.99 -14.41 27.55
CA ASP A 379 -4.29 -15.65 27.22
C ASP A 379 -4.04 -15.78 25.71
N ASN A 380 -4.75 -15.02 24.87
CA ASN A 380 -4.55 -15.02 23.44
C ASN A 380 -3.32 -14.20 23.05
N MET A 381 -2.23 -14.88 22.68
CA MET A 381 -1.05 -14.27 22.11
C MET A 381 -1.19 -14.17 20.59
N PRO A 382 -1.30 -12.94 20.00
CA PRO A 382 -1.29 -12.79 18.56
C PRO A 382 0.02 -13.33 17.99
N SER A 383 -0.07 -14.17 16.97
CA SER A 383 1.14 -14.67 16.29
C SER A 383 1.92 -13.51 15.69
N GLU A 384 3.24 -13.51 15.86
CA GLU A 384 4.13 -12.76 14.99
C GLU A 384 3.94 -13.33 13.59
N THR A 385 3.38 -12.53 12.68
CA THR A 385 3.33 -12.92 11.28
C THR A 385 4.78 -12.95 10.80
N GLY A 386 5.31 -14.12 10.45
CA GLY A 386 6.62 -14.24 9.78
C GLY A 386 6.64 -13.65 8.35
N GLN A 387 5.73 -12.72 8.07
CA GLN A 387 5.62 -11.97 6.83
C GLN A 387 6.48 -10.71 6.94
N THR A 388 7.28 -10.46 5.91
CA THR A 388 8.11 -9.26 5.79
C THR A 388 7.73 -8.52 4.50
N PRO A 389 7.35 -7.24 4.57
CA PRO A 389 6.97 -6.50 5.79
C PRO A 389 5.70 -7.08 6.42
N SER A 390 5.48 -6.76 7.69
CA SER A 390 4.22 -7.13 8.32
C SER A 390 3.10 -6.18 7.89
N PRO A 391 1.88 -6.67 7.55
CA PRO A 391 0.78 -5.83 7.09
C PRO A 391 0.39 -4.69 8.05
N TRP A 392 0.58 -4.84 9.36
CA TRP A 392 0.24 -3.78 10.32
C TRP A 392 1.15 -2.55 10.21
N LEU A 393 2.40 -2.71 9.74
CA LEU A 393 3.32 -1.59 9.46
C LEU A 393 2.93 -0.79 8.22
N LEU A 394 2.04 -1.34 7.39
CA LEU A 394 1.59 -0.71 6.15
C LEU A 394 0.18 -0.14 6.27
N ASN A 395 -0.51 -0.40 7.38
CA ASN A 395 -1.87 0.04 7.63
C ASN A 395 -1.91 1.13 8.71
N TYR A 396 -3.05 1.81 8.79
CA TYR A 396 -3.32 2.80 9.82
C TYR A 396 -2.94 2.28 11.22
N PRO A 397 -2.25 3.08 12.06
CA PRO A 397 -1.94 4.50 11.89
C PRO A 397 -0.68 4.79 11.07
N HIS A 398 0.07 3.75 10.68
CA HIS A 398 1.16 3.89 9.72
C HIS A 398 0.62 4.14 8.32
N SER A 399 1.51 4.47 7.41
CA SER A 399 1.22 4.49 5.99
C SER A 399 2.33 3.81 5.22
N PHE A 400 2.14 3.66 3.92
CA PHE A 400 3.15 3.13 3.04
C PHE A 400 3.19 3.92 1.76
N SER A 401 4.33 3.85 1.08
CA SER A 401 4.54 4.38 -0.25
C SER A 401 4.98 3.22 -1.16
N PRO A 402 4.20 2.88 -2.19
CA PRO A 402 4.57 1.89 -3.19
C PRO A 402 5.34 2.52 -4.35
N GLY A 403 6.35 1.84 -4.89
CA GLY A 403 7.05 2.26 -6.10
C GLY A 403 6.41 1.81 -7.41
N CYS A 404 5.61 0.74 -7.37
CA CYS A 404 4.84 0.26 -8.52
C CYS A 404 3.59 -0.51 -8.06
N GLY A 405 2.66 -0.75 -8.97
CA GLY A 405 1.52 -1.62 -8.71
C GLY A 405 0.87 -2.18 -9.98
N GLY A 406 0.08 -3.23 -9.81
CA GLY A 406 -0.70 -3.84 -10.87
C GLY A 406 -2.04 -4.36 -10.37
N VAL A 407 -3.06 -4.34 -11.23
CA VAL A 407 -4.44 -4.72 -10.87
C VAL A 407 -4.81 -6.02 -11.56
N SER A 408 -5.34 -6.97 -10.79
CA SER A 408 -5.89 -8.23 -11.30
C SER A 408 -7.16 -8.58 -10.54
N GLY A 409 -8.31 -8.46 -11.20
CA GLY A 409 -9.55 -9.04 -10.72
C GLY A 409 -10.03 -8.52 -9.36
N GLY A 410 -10.26 -7.21 -9.25
CA GLY A 410 -10.68 -6.57 -8.01
C GLY A 410 -9.63 -6.59 -6.89
N SER A 411 -8.38 -6.93 -7.21
CA SER A 411 -7.24 -6.80 -6.31
C SER A 411 -6.14 -5.96 -6.93
N ILE A 412 -5.44 -5.21 -6.09
CA ILE A 412 -4.24 -4.48 -6.46
C ILE A 412 -3.05 -5.04 -5.68
N LEU A 413 -1.96 -5.30 -6.40
CA LEU A 413 -0.69 -5.72 -5.81
C LEU A 413 0.29 -4.56 -5.94
N TRP A 414 0.80 -4.10 -4.81
CA TRP A 414 1.82 -3.07 -4.67
C TRP A 414 3.20 -3.71 -4.57
N GLY A 415 4.24 -3.05 -5.09
CA GLY A 415 5.63 -3.50 -5.01
C GLY A 415 6.58 -2.36 -4.70
N ASN A 416 7.80 -2.70 -4.28
CA ASN A 416 8.83 -1.76 -3.81
C ASN A 416 8.27 -0.88 -2.69
N ILE A 417 7.98 -1.53 -1.57
CA ILE A 417 7.22 -0.94 -0.47
C ILE A 417 8.16 -0.16 0.44
N THR A 418 7.77 1.06 0.79
CA THR A 418 8.39 1.81 1.88
C THR A 418 7.32 2.07 2.94
N SER A 419 7.48 1.48 4.12
CA SER A 419 6.63 1.82 5.28
C SER A 419 7.05 3.18 5.82
N ARG A 420 6.07 3.97 6.25
CA ARG A 420 6.24 5.26 6.90
C ARG A 420 5.61 5.20 8.28
N LEU A 421 6.44 5.41 9.30
CA LEU A 421 5.96 5.37 10.67
C LEU A 421 5.03 6.55 10.97
N PHE A 422 4.07 6.29 11.85
CA PHE A 422 3.08 7.25 12.26
C PHE A 422 3.73 8.35 13.10
N GLY A 423 3.44 9.62 12.81
CA GLY A 423 4.05 10.76 13.52
C GLY A 423 3.76 10.85 15.03
N GLY A 424 2.84 10.04 15.55
CA GLY A 424 2.44 10.02 16.96
C GLY A 424 1.01 10.49 17.17
N TYR A 425 0.42 10.03 18.27
CA TYR A 425 -0.90 10.40 18.72
C TYR A 425 -0.86 11.79 19.36
N SER A 426 -1.91 12.57 19.18
CA SER A 426 -1.98 13.90 19.80
C SER A 426 -2.19 13.80 21.31
N VAL A 427 -1.79 14.83 22.05
CA VAL A 427 -2.04 14.89 23.51
C VAL A 427 -3.52 14.81 23.84
N ALA A 428 -4.38 15.31 22.95
CA ALA A 428 -5.83 15.22 23.05
C ALA A 428 -6.32 13.77 23.06
N GLU A 429 -5.82 12.93 22.16
CA GLU A 429 -6.21 11.50 22.04
C GLU A 429 -5.81 10.70 23.26
N GLN A 430 -4.74 11.11 23.93
CA GLN A 430 -4.18 10.44 25.10
C GLN A 430 -4.79 10.94 26.42
N SER A 431 -5.71 11.90 26.36
CA SER A 431 -6.34 12.50 27.54
C SER A 431 -7.64 11.81 27.94
N VAL A 432 -7.88 11.70 29.26
CA VAL A 432 -9.11 11.11 29.84
C VAL A 432 -9.89 12.10 30.72
N ALA A 433 -9.32 13.29 30.96
CA ALA A 433 -9.96 14.38 31.66
C ALA A 433 -9.56 15.73 31.06
N VAL A 434 -10.49 16.70 31.15
CA VAL A 434 -10.30 18.05 30.64
C VAL A 434 -10.61 19.09 31.71
N ALA A 435 -9.99 20.26 31.59
CA ALA A 435 -10.33 21.47 32.31
C ALA A 435 -10.84 22.52 31.33
N ALA A 436 -11.91 23.23 31.71
CA ALA A 436 -12.37 24.39 30.95
C ALA A 436 -11.36 25.55 31.14
N VAL A 437 -10.84 26.07 30.04
CA VAL A 437 -9.90 27.20 30.06
C VAL A 437 -10.35 28.24 29.04
N ARG A 438 -10.21 29.53 29.38
CA ARG A 438 -10.59 30.66 28.50
C ARG A 438 -9.55 30.95 27.41
N SER A 439 -8.40 30.31 27.43
CA SER A 439 -7.25 30.55 26.53
C SER A 439 -6.83 29.27 25.83
N SER A 440 -6.15 29.44 24.69
CA SER A 440 -5.50 28.34 23.98
C SER A 440 -4.25 27.83 24.73
N LEU A 441 -3.98 26.53 24.69
CA LEU A 441 -2.78 25.92 25.25
C LEU A 441 -2.04 25.10 24.17
N PRO A 442 -0.75 25.37 23.88
CA PRO A 442 0.04 24.51 23.01
C PRO A 442 0.30 23.17 23.70
N ALA A 443 0.19 22.08 22.96
CA ALA A 443 0.38 20.73 23.45
C ALA A 443 1.18 19.91 22.42
N THR A 444 2.18 19.17 22.90
CA THR A 444 3.10 18.41 22.05
C THR A 444 3.31 17.02 22.64
N SER A 445 3.23 16.00 21.79
CA SER A 445 3.61 14.62 22.09
C SER A 445 4.85 14.27 21.29
N ILE A 446 5.91 13.82 21.97
CA ILE A 446 7.20 13.47 21.38
C ILE A 446 7.46 12.01 21.69
N VAL A 447 7.64 11.19 20.66
CA VAL A 447 8.01 9.78 20.80
C VAL A 447 9.46 9.63 20.35
N THR A 448 10.30 9.05 21.21
CA THR A 448 11.70 8.75 20.91
C THR A 448 11.85 7.27 20.61
N LEU A 449 12.44 6.97 19.46
CA LEU A 449 12.76 5.61 19.04
C LEU A 449 14.12 5.16 19.63
N ASP A 450 14.37 3.85 19.62
CA ASP A 450 15.62 3.24 20.09
C ASP A 450 16.88 3.73 19.36
N ASP A 451 16.75 4.17 18.12
CA ASP A 451 17.81 4.79 17.31
C ASP A 451 17.98 6.31 17.55
N GLY A 452 17.19 6.90 18.44
CA GLY A 452 17.25 8.31 18.81
C GLY A 452 16.43 9.26 17.93
N ARG A 453 15.80 8.79 16.85
CA ARG A 453 14.90 9.61 16.03
C ARG A 453 13.65 9.99 16.82
N MET A 454 13.12 11.18 16.53
CA MET A 454 11.97 11.75 17.24
C MET A 454 10.79 11.94 16.32
N LEU A 455 9.63 11.43 16.74
CA LEU A 455 8.35 11.63 16.08
C LEU A 455 7.53 12.60 16.92
N VAL A 456 7.02 13.67 16.30
CA VAL A 456 6.43 14.80 17.00
C VAL A 456 5.04 15.08 16.44
N ASP A 457 4.06 15.13 17.33
CA ASP A 457 2.74 15.69 17.06
C ASP A 457 2.54 16.93 17.95
N SER A 458 2.17 18.06 17.34
CA SER A 458 1.99 19.33 18.05
C SER A 458 0.73 20.03 17.59
N ALA A 459 -0.05 20.51 18.55
CA ALA A 459 -1.30 21.21 18.29
C ALA A 459 -1.59 22.26 19.36
N THR A 460 -2.37 23.28 18.99
CA THR A 460 -2.90 24.25 19.94
C THR A 460 -4.32 23.85 20.32
N VAL A 461 -4.54 23.57 21.61
CA VAL A 461 -5.84 23.18 22.15
C VAL A 461 -6.63 24.40 22.61
N THR A 462 -7.90 24.49 22.22
CA THR A 462 -8.84 25.54 22.65
C THR A 462 -10.02 24.95 23.44
N SER A 463 -10.64 25.77 24.29
CA SER A 463 -11.93 25.53 24.99
C SER A 463 -11.98 24.41 26.06
N ALA A 464 -11.31 23.27 25.84
CA ALA A 464 -11.23 22.14 26.77
C ALA A 464 -9.81 21.56 26.76
N VAL A 465 -8.98 21.98 27.71
CA VAL A 465 -7.55 21.63 27.75
C VAL A 465 -7.37 20.31 28.49
N PRO A 466 -6.51 19.38 28.04
CA PRO A 466 -6.24 18.15 28.79
C PRO A 466 -5.76 18.47 30.21
N SER A 467 -6.38 17.85 31.22
CA SER A 467 -6.00 18.00 32.63
C SER A 467 -5.42 16.72 33.22
N ALA A 468 -5.77 15.56 32.66
CA ALA A 468 -5.14 14.28 32.97
C ALA A 468 -5.06 13.39 31.72
N LEU A 469 -3.96 12.66 31.63
CA LEU A 469 -3.64 11.66 30.63
C LEU A 469 -4.15 10.29 31.08
N SER A 470 -4.40 9.40 30.11
CA SER A 470 -4.72 8.01 30.40
C SER A 470 -3.60 7.35 31.22
N PRO A 471 -3.91 6.47 32.20
CA PRO A 471 -2.90 5.62 32.83
C PRO A 471 -2.17 4.71 31.84
N LEU A 472 -2.71 4.49 30.64
CA LEU A 472 -2.08 3.73 29.57
C LEU A 472 -1.74 4.69 28.42
N ILE A 473 -0.45 4.80 28.12
CA ILE A 473 0.06 5.58 27.00
C ILE A 473 0.73 4.62 26.03
N VAL A 474 0.46 4.76 24.73
CA VAL A 474 0.88 3.80 23.72
C VAL A 474 1.46 4.47 22.49
N TYR A 475 2.34 3.74 21.80
CA TYR A 475 2.78 4.05 20.45
C TYR A 475 2.76 2.76 19.62
N PRO A 476 2.29 2.79 18.36
CA PRO A 476 2.08 1.59 17.55
C PRO A 476 3.39 1.06 16.94
N HIS A 477 4.51 1.02 17.66
CA HIS A 477 5.74 0.42 17.17
C HIS A 477 6.62 -0.05 18.35
N PRO A 478 7.28 -1.22 18.26
CA PRO A 478 8.08 -1.75 19.36
C PRO A 478 9.39 -0.99 19.60
N SER A 479 9.89 -0.23 18.61
CA SER A 479 11.12 0.56 18.76
C SER A 479 10.93 1.86 19.54
N ALA A 480 9.69 2.25 19.87
CA ALA A 480 9.46 3.41 20.72
C ALA A 480 9.85 3.07 22.17
N VAL A 481 10.83 3.81 22.69
CA VAL A 481 11.43 3.55 24.01
C VAL A 481 11.07 4.62 25.04
N LYS A 482 10.59 5.78 24.60
CA LYS A 482 10.24 6.89 25.48
C LYS A 482 9.19 7.79 24.86
N ILE A 483 8.33 8.35 25.70
CA ILE A 483 7.37 9.39 25.32
C ILE A 483 7.48 10.59 26.25
N THR A 484 7.43 11.79 25.68
CA THR A 484 7.40 13.07 26.38
C THR A 484 6.18 13.84 25.94
N ILE A 485 5.33 14.23 26.90
CA ILE A 485 4.14 15.02 26.67
C ILE A 485 4.32 16.39 27.34
N VAL A 486 4.16 17.44 26.56
CA VAL A 486 4.26 18.83 27.02
C VAL A 486 2.93 19.54 26.80
N MET A 487 2.39 20.16 27.84
CA MET A 487 1.14 20.92 27.83
C MET A 487 1.39 22.31 28.39
N GLY A 488 1.50 23.31 27.52
CA GLY A 488 2.02 24.62 27.89
C GLY A 488 3.44 24.48 28.42
N THR A 489 3.62 24.81 29.70
CA THR A 489 4.88 24.67 30.44
C THR A 489 4.95 23.39 31.29
N ARG A 490 3.92 22.55 31.32
CA ARG A 490 3.94 21.32 32.11
C ARG A 490 4.40 20.13 31.28
N LYS A 491 5.28 19.32 31.83
CA LYS A 491 5.86 18.14 31.20
C LYS A 491 5.51 16.88 31.98
N TRP A 492 5.31 15.80 31.22
CA TRP A 492 5.28 14.44 31.68
C TRP A 492 6.11 13.56 30.75
N GLU A 493 6.76 12.55 31.31
CA GLU A 493 7.67 11.68 30.57
C GLU A 493 7.61 10.27 31.15
N ALA A 494 7.69 9.26 30.28
CA ALA A 494 7.78 7.87 30.68
C ALA A 494 8.57 7.02 29.67
N ASP A 495 9.23 5.99 30.19
CA ASP A 495 9.82 4.93 29.38
C ASP A 495 8.72 4.01 28.84
N LEU A 496 8.80 3.69 27.56
CA LEU A 496 7.92 2.76 26.87
C LEU A 496 8.56 1.37 26.80
N ARG A 497 7.73 0.33 26.95
CA ARG A 497 8.14 -1.06 26.83
C ARG A 497 7.39 -1.72 25.67
N PRO A 498 8.06 -2.56 24.85
CA PRO A 498 7.38 -3.29 23.80
C PRO A 498 6.36 -4.26 24.40
N THR A 499 5.21 -4.36 23.77
CA THR A 499 4.26 -5.47 23.99
C THR A 499 4.91 -6.80 23.61
N PRO A 500 4.52 -7.92 24.26
CA PRO A 500 5.03 -9.24 23.92
C PRO A 500 4.88 -9.64 22.44
N CYS A 501 3.84 -9.18 21.73
CA CYS A 501 3.68 -9.41 20.28
C CYS A 501 4.45 -8.42 19.39
N ARG A 502 5.22 -7.50 19.99
CA ARG A 502 6.05 -6.48 19.31
C ARG A 502 5.32 -5.60 18.30
N ARG A 503 4.00 -5.44 18.41
CA ARG A 503 3.22 -4.54 17.53
C ARG A 503 3.11 -3.12 18.07
N MET A 504 3.30 -2.94 19.37
CA MET A 504 3.17 -1.66 20.07
C MET A 504 4.21 -1.54 21.17
N ALA A 505 4.48 -0.32 21.61
CA ALA A 505 5.13 -0.02 22.88
C ALA A 505 4.18 0.78 23.79
N TYR A 506 4.31 0.63 25.10
CA TYR A 506 3.40 1.23 26.06
C TYR A 506 4.08 1.63 27.38
N ALA A 507 3.50 2.62 28.06
CA ALA A 507 3.73 2.94 29.46
C ALA A 507 2.41 2.77 30.22
N LEU A 508 2.47 2.15 31.39
CA LEU A 508 1.31 1.88 32.25
C LEU A 508 1.57 2.43 33.64
N SER A 509 0.68 3.29 34.16
CA SER A 509 0.76 3.75 35.55
C SER A 509 0.58 2.57 36.49
N ALA A 510 1.47 2.45 37.48
CA ALA A 510 1.49 1.31 38.40
C ALA A 510 0.17 1.17 39.19
N ASP A 511 -0.45 2.29 39.55
CA ASP A 511 -1.70 2.37 40.30
C ASP A 511 -2.96 2.46 39.42
N LEU A 512 -2.79 2.45 38.09
CA LEU A 512 -3.86 2.65 37.10
C LEU A 512 -4.66 3.95 37.29
N ARG A 513 -4.04 4.98 37.87
CA ARG A 513 -4.63 6.32 37.97
C ARG A 513 -4.27 7.18 36.77
N ALA A 514 -5.20 8.06 36.40
CA ALA A 514 -4.92 9.08 35.40
C ALA A 514 -3.73 9.95 35.82
N VAL A 515 -2.90 10.31 34.84
CA VAL A 515 -1.61 10.93 35.09
C VAL A 515 -1.68 12.41 34.77
N THR A 516 -1.26 13.29 35.68
CA THR A 516 -1.22 14.73 35.45
C THR A 516 0.21 15.20 35.25
N PRO A 517 0.53 15.87 34.13
CA PRO A 517 1.83 16.51 33.94
C PRO A 517 2.13 17.52 35.04
N SER A 518 3.27 17.36 35.70
CA SER A 518 3.62 18.10 36.93
C SER A 518 4.99 18.76 36.89
N GLU A 519 5.91 18.32 36.02
CA GLU A 519 7.23 18.94 35.85
C GLU A 519 7.06 20.31 35.15
N GLU A 520 7.63 21.38 35.70
CA GLU A 520 7.51 22.73 35.13
C GLU A 520 8.73 23.09 34.27
N LEU A 521 8.47 23.52 33.04
CA LEU A 521 9.45 23.98 32.06
C LEU A 521 9.40 25.51 31.98
N GLY A 522 10.57 26.13 31.76
CA GLY A 522 10.64 27.59 31.55
C GLY A 522 9.97 28.07 30.26
N MET A 523 9.88 27.22 29.24
CA MET A 523 9.30 27.55 27.94
C MET A 523 8.81 26.30 27.19
N HIS A 524 7.82 26.49 26.32
CA HIS A 524 7.31 25.45 25.43
C HIS A 524 8.14 25.42 24.14
N ILE A 525 8.82 24.30 23.87
CA ILE A 525 9.64 24.11 22.67
C ILE A 525 9.14 22.87 21.94
N VAL A 526 8.88 23.03 20.64
CA VAL A 526 8.55 21.91 19.74
C VAL A 526 9.84 21.54 19.01
N PRO A 527 10.39 20.33 19.22
CA PRO A 527 11.57 19.88 18.48
C PRO A 527 11.23 19.53 17.03
N ASP A 528 12.26 19.45 16.18
CA ASP A 528 12.11 19.04 14.80
C ASP A 528 11.66 17.57 14.69
N ALA A 529 10.63 17.32 13.88
CA ALA A 529 10.11 15.98 13.64
C ALA A 529 10.97 15.23 12.60
N SER A 530 11.26 13.96 12.86
CA SER A 530 11.87 13.05 11.89
C SER A 530 10.81 12.40 11.01
N VAL A 531 11.09 12.21 9.72
CA VAL A 531 10.33 11.29 8.87
C VAL A 531 11.01 9.93 8.93
N VAL A 532 10.38 8.98 9.62
CA VAL A 532 10.94 7.63 9.81
C VAL A 532 10.31 6.66 8.82
N THR A 533 11.16 5.99 8.04
CA THR A 533 10.75 5.05 7.01
C THR A 533 11.57 3.76 7.04
N GLU A 534 10.94 2.68 6.60
CA GLU A 534 11.55 1.36 6.45
C GLU A 534 11.32 0.85 5.03
N ARG A 535 12.38 0.41 4.36
CA ARG A 535 12.32 0.03 2.95
C ARG A 535 12.33 -1.48 2.78
N TYR A 536 11.40 -1.95 1.98
CA TYR A 536 11.20 -3.35 1.59
C TYR A 536 11.12 -3.42 0.05
N PRO A 537 12.23 -3.11 -0.66
CA PRO A 537 12.23 -3.00 -2.12
C PRO A 537 11.80 -4.30 -2.83
N GLU A 538 12.06 -5.44 -2.22
CA GLU A 538 11.80 -6.79 -2.71
C GLU A 538 10.39 -7.32 -2.39
N ALA A 539 9.65 -6.58 -1.57
CA ALA A 539 8.35 -7.00 -1.08
C ALA A 539 7.20 -6.53 -1.96
N VAL A 540 6.10 -7.28 -1.86
CA VAL A 540 4.81 -6.93 -2.41
C VAL A 540 3.73 -6.97 -1.34
N ALA A 541 2.70 -6.17 -1.51
CA ALA A 541 1.56 -6.05 -0.61
C ALA A 541 0.25 -6.03 -1.40
N ILE A 542 -0.77 -6.76 -0.95
CA ILE A 542 -2.06 -6.84 -1.65
C ILE A 542 -3.16 -6.06 -0.92
N ALA A 543 -4.01 -5.39 -1.69
CA ALA A 543 -5.22 -4.72 -1.22
C ALA A 543 -6.42 -5.00 -2.14
N ASP A 544 -7.62 -4.64 -1.69
CA ASP A 544 -8.80 -4.60 -2.54
C ASP A 544 -8.76 -3.35 -3.43
N VAL A 545 -9.28 -3.43 -4.66
CA VAL A 545 -9.38 -2.28 -5.55
C VAL A 545 -10.37 -1.23 -5.01
N SER A 546 -11.38 -1.63 -4.24
CA SER A 546 -12.31 -0.70 -3.58
C SER A 546 -11.67 0.08 -2.43
N ASP A 547 -10.63 -0.49 -1.81
CA ASP A 547 -9.90 0.13 -0.71
C ASP A 547 -8.38 -0.11 -0.85
N PRO A 548 -7.73 0.56 -1.83
CA PRO A 548 -6.39 0.23 -2.29
C PRO A 548 -5.28 0.59 -1.29
N THR A 549 -5.60 1.31 -0.22
CA THR A 549 -4.67 1.73 0.84
C THR A 549 -4.71 0.80 2.06
N VAL A 550 -5.64 -0.16 2.12
CA VAL A 550 -5.75 -1.13 3.21
C VAL A 550 -5.10 -2.46 2.80
N ILE A 551 -3.90 -2.71 3.34
CA ILE A 551 -3.12 -3.90 3.03
C ILE A 551 -3.65 -5.12 3.78
N GLN A 552 -3.96 -6.18 3.04
CA GLN A 552 -4.49 -7.44 3.58
C GLN A 552 -3.38 -8.44 3.90
N ALA A 553 -2.33 -8.48 3.08
CA ALA A 553 -1.16 -9.34 3.26
C ALA A 553 0.06 -8.74 2.54
N ALA A 554 1.25 -9.10 3.01
CA ALA A 554 2.51 -8.74 2.38
C ALA A 554 3.52 -9.89 2.44
N VAL A 555 4.44 -9.94 1.49
CA VAL A 555 5.50 -10.96 1.41
C VAL A 555 6.67 -10.45 0.57
N THR A 556 7.88 -10.93 0.87
CA THR A 556 9.02 -10.87 -0.06
C THR A 556 8.70 -11.68 -1.32
N ALA A 557 8.55 -11.02 -2.47
CA ALA A 557 8.18 -11.68 -3.72
C ALA A 557 9.36 -12.06 -4.59
N ALA A 558 10.48 -11.33 -4.46
CA ALA A 558 11.67 -11.54 -5.27
C ALA A 558 12.96 -11.30 -4.45
N PRO A 559 14.16 -11.61 -4.98
CA PRO A 559 15.43 -11.42 -4.28
C PRO A 559 15.97 -9.98 -4.27
N ASP A 560 15.32 -9.05 -4.98
CA ASP A 560 15.75 -7.65 -5.15
C ASP A 560 14.53 -6.77 -5.49
N THR A 561 14.76 -5.48 -5.65
CA THR A 561 13.84 -4.39 -5.97
C THR A 561 12.85 -4.76 -7.06
N VAL A 562 11.57 -4.75 -6.70
CA VAL A 562 10.45 -4.89 -7.62
C VAL A 562 10.36 -3.64 -8.50
N THR A 563 10.43 -3.81 -9.81
CA THR A 563 10.43 -2.73 -10.79
C THR A 563 9.07 -2.57 -11.47
N ALA A 564 8.33 -3.66 -11.69
CA ALA A 564 6.99 -3.61 -12.26
C ALA A 564 6.13 -4.80 -11.82
N ILE A 565 4.81 -4.61 -11.88
CA ILE A 565 3.82 -5.65 -11.61
C ILE A 565 2.79 -5.63 -12.75
N LYS A 566 2.46 -6.81 -13.29
CA LYS A 566 1.41 -6.98 -14.31
C LYS A 566 0.47 -8.12 -13.93
N ALA A 567 -0.79 -8.05 -14.37
CA ALA A 567 -1.72 -9.15 -14.19
C ALA A 567 -1.33 -10.33 -15.09
N GLU A 568 -1.58 -11.55 -14.62
CA GLU A 568 -1.49 -12.73 -15.48
C GLU A 568 -2.78 -12.83 -16.33
N LEU A 569 -2.64 -12.75 -17.65
CA LEU A 569 -3.74 -12.62 -18.60
C LEU A 569 -4.48 -13.94 -18.93
N ARG A 570 -4.04 -15.07 -18.34
CA ARG A 570 -4.68 -16.38 -18.50
C ARG A 570 -4.74 -17.12 -17.17
N SER A 571 -5.85 -17.01 -16.45
CA SER A 571 -6.16 -17.94 -15.36
C SER A 571 -6.63 -19.28 -15.96
N GLY A 572 -5.86 -20.33 -15.73
CA GLY A 572 -6.21 -21.69 -16.13
C GLY A 572 -7.40 -22.26 -15.34
N SER A 573 -8.20 -23.09 -16.01
CA SER A 573 -9.30 -23.94 -15.50
C SER A 573 -10.46 -23.26 -14.73
N SER A 574 -11.67 -23.80 -14.90
CA SER A 574 -12.88 -23.35 -14.18
C SER A 574 -12.83 -23.53 -12.66
N LEU A 575 -11.74 -24.08 -12.11
CA LEU A 575 -11.54 -24.32 -10.67
C LEU A 575 -10.74 -23.21 -9.95
N ASP A 576 -10.03 -22.32 -10.67
CA ASP A 576 -9.15 -21.29 -10.07
C ASP A 576 -9.77 -19.87 -10.04
N ILE A 577 -11.10 -19.75 -10.23
CA ILE A 577 -11.83 -18.46 -10.31
C ILE A 577 -11.60 -17.55 -9.09
N SER A 578 -11.29 -18.14 -7.92
CA SER A 578 -11.06 -17.37 -6.68
C SER A 578 -9.63 -16.84 -6.51
N ARG A 579 -8.66 -17.35 -7.27
CA ARG A 579 -7.24 -16.97 -7.13
C ARG A 579 -6.89 -15.84 -8.09
N ARG A 580 -6.04 -14.92 -7.63
CA ARG A 580 -5.53 -13.82 -8.45
C ARG A 580 -4.04 -14.01 -8.67
N HIS A 581 -3.62 -13.83 -9.91
CA HIS A 581 -2.26 -14.12 -10.35
C HIS A 581 -1.62 -12.85 -10.93
N PHE A 582 -0.39 -12.60 -10.51
CA PHE A 582 0.42 -11.45 -10.89
C PHE A 582 1.81 -11.90 -11.33
N TYR A 583 2.36 -11.26 -12.35
CA TYR A 583 3.80 -11.28 -12.62
C TYR A 583 4.46 -10.12 -11.90
N VAL A 584 5.51 -10.43 -11.16
CA VAL A 584 6.35 -9.49 -10.42
C VAL A 584 7.73 -9.50 -11.08
N PHE A 585 8.12 -8.36 -11.64
CA PHE A 585 9.40 -8.14 -12.29
C PHE A 585 10.33 -7.43 -11.31
N SER A 586 11.54 -7.93 -11.15
CA SER A 586 12.52 -7.34 -10.24
C SER A 586 13.93 -7.37 -10.83
N ARG A 587 14.84 -6.65 -10.17
CA ARG A 587 16.28 -6.72 -10.46
C ARG A 587 16.92 -8.07 -10.13
N GLY A 588 16.17 -8.98 -9.51
CA GLY A 588 16.61 -10.33 -9.17
C GLY A 588 15.92 -11.45 -9.96
N GLY A 589 15.01 -11.12 -10.89
CA GLY A 589 14.28 -12.10 -11.70
C GLY A 589 12.81 -11.77 -11.92
N ILE A 590 12.07 -12.73 -12.47
CA ILE A 590 10.63 -12.66 -12.69
C ILE A 590 9.95 -13.73 -11.84
N SER A 591 8.98 -13.34 -11.03
CA SER A 591 8.20 -14.24 -10.17
C SER A 591 6.70 -14.16 -10.49
N SER A 592 5.98 -15.26 -10.31
CA SER A 592 4.52 -15.26 -10.22
C SER A 592 4.11 -15.16 -8.75
N VAL A 593 3.17 -14.27 -8.44
CA VAL A 593 2.57 -14.15 -7.11
C VAL A 593 1.10 -14.52 -7.21
N THR A 594 0.71 -15.53 -6.45
CA THR A 594 -0.69 -15.96 -6.33
C THR A 594 -1.27 -15.47 -5.00
N ALA A 595 -2.38 -14.76 -5.07
CA ALA A 595 -3.20 -14.41 -3.92
C ALA A 595 -4.31 -15.44 -3.72
N GLY A 596 -4.43 -15.97 -2.50
CA GLY A 596 -5.55 -16.83 -2.13
C GLY A 596 -6.89 -16.07 -2.16
N GLY A 597 -8.01 -16.78 -2.21
CA GLY A 597 -9.33 -16.16 -2.32
C GLY A 597 -9.69 -15.19 -1.17
N SER A 598 -9.19 -15.44 0.05
CA SER A 598 -9.33 -14.52 1.19
C SER A 598 -8.33 -13.37 1.17
N ARG A 599 -7.30 -13.42 0.29
CA ARG A 599 -6.23 -12.42 0.12
C ARG A 599 -5.37 -12.14 1.36
N VAL A 600 -5.53 -12.95 2.42
CA VAL A 600 -4.70 -12.92 3.64
C VAL A 600 -3.38 -13.68 3.45
N ARG A 601 -3.20 -14.35 2.30
CA ARG A 601 -1.99 -15.12 1.98
C ARG A 601 -1.54 -14.90 0.53
N LEU A 602 -0.26 -14.58 0.38
CA LEU A 602 0.45 -14.46 -0.89
C LEU A 602 1.45 -15.62 -1.02
N THR A 603 1.56 -16.18 -2.23
CA THR A 603 2.52 -17.26 -2.54
C THR A 603 3.35 -16.86 -3.76
N PRO A 604 4.60 -16.42 -3.57
CA PRO A 604 5.52 -16.14 -4.67
C PRO A 604 6.20 -17.40 -5.19
N VAL A 605 6.44 -17.46 -6.50
CA VAL A 605 7.16 -18.53 -7.20
C VAL A 605 8.06 -17.90 -8.26
N MET A 606 9.38 -18.15 -8.18
CA MET A 606 10.32 -17.69 -9.20
C MET A 606 10.08 -18.41 -10.53
N LEU A 607 9.96 -17.65 -11.63
CA LEU A 607 9.78 -18.18 -12.99
C LEU A 607 11.05 -18.07 -13.83
N ASP A 608 11.79 -16.97 -13.69
CA ASP A 608 13.03 -16.69 -14.44
C ASP A 608 14.01 -15.90 -13.57
N HIS A 609 15.30 -16.19 -13.66
CA HIS A 609 16.33 -15.52 -12.86
C HIS A 609 16.93 -14.28 -13.54
N ARG A 610 16.61 -14.03 -14.81
CA ARG A 610 17.15 -12.88 -15.55
C ARG A 610 16.54 -11.58 -15.03
N PRO A 611 17.36 -10.55 -14.73
CA PRO A 611 16.91 -9.33 -14.08
C PRO A 611 16.14 -8.43 -15.04
N VAL A 612 15.12 -7.73 -14.52
CA VAL A 612 14.40 -6.66 -15.22
C VAL A 612 14.70 -5.33 -14.54
N MET A 613 15.46 -4.48 -15.22
CA MET A 613 16.13 -3.33 -14.60
C MET A 613 15.22 -2.11 -14.35
N MET A 614 14.18 -1.94 -15.19
CA MET A 614 13.30 -0.78 -15.17
C MET A 614 11.87 -1.15 -15.56
N ALA A 615 10.90 -0.37 -15.09
CA ALA A 615 9.47 -0.62 -15.32
C ALA A 615 9.09 -0.51 -16.81
N GLN A 616 9.76 0.39 -17.53
CA GLN A 616 9.56 0.63 -18.95
C GLN A 616 9.98 -0.55 -19.82
N SER A 617 10.81 -1.47 -19.30
CA SER A 617 11.18 -2.71 -20.00
C SER A 617 10.09 -3.78 -19.93
N VAL A 618 8.87 -3.46 -19.47
CA VAL A 618 7.74 -4.37 -19.37
C VAL A 618 6.54 -3.80 -20.10
N ALA A 619 5.95 -4.58 -21.01
CA ALA A 619 4.77 -4.21 -21.77
C ALA A 619 3.69 -5.29 -21.69
N GLU A 620 2.45 -4.90 -21.92
CA GLU A 620 1.29 -5.78 -21.94
C GLU A 620 0.51 -5.58 -23.24
N GLY A 621 0.06 -6.66 -23.86
CA GLY A 621 -0.83 -6.57 -25.02
C GLY A 621 -1.14 -7.92 -25.65
N ALA A 622 -2.25 -8.00 -26.41
CA ALA A 622 -2.74 -9.23 -27.06
C ALA A 622 -2.82 -10.49 -26.16
N GLY A 623 -3.11 -10.30 -24.86
CA GLY A 623 -3.21 -11.42 -23.92
C GLY A 623 -1.86 -12.01 -23.47
N ILE A 624 -0.74 -11.33 -23.76
CA ILE A 624 0.62 -11.69 -23.32
C ILE A 624 1.26 -10.56 -22.53
N VAL A 625 2.21 -10.91 -21.66
CA VAL A 625 3.09 -9.96 -20.98
C VAL A 625 4.49 -10.13 -21.55
N LEU A 626 5.13 -9.02 -21.87
CA LEU A 626 6.46 -8.94 -22.46
C LEU A 626 7.41 -8.26 -21.49
N ALA A 627 8.66 -8.70 -21.44
CA ALA A 627 9.70 -8.03 -20.68
C ALA A 627 11.04 -8.15 -21.39
N VAL A 628 11.95 -7.19 -21.14
CA VAL A 628 13.37 -7.40 -21.39
C VAL A 628 14.06 -7.84 -20.11
N ALA A 629 14.50 -9.10 -20.08
CA ALA A 629 15.08 -9.75 -18.92
C ALA A 629 16.52 -10.19 -19.23
N GLY A 630 17.50 -9.69 -18.48
CA GLY A 630 18.92 -10.01 -18.70
C GLY A 630 19.44 -9.59 -20.07
N GLY A 631 18.78 -8.63 -20.73
CA GLY A 631 19.10 -8.19 -22.09
C GLY A 631 18.37 -8.93 -23.21
N ASP A 632 17.51 -9.90 -22.90
CA ASP A 632 16.70 -10.63 -23.89
C ASP A 632 15.23 -10.24 -23.82
N LEU A 633 14.56 -10.13 -24.98
CA LEU A 633 13.11 -10.00 -25.03
C LEU A 633 12.45 -11.34 -24.73
N VAL A 634 11.59 -11.38 -23.71
CA VAL A 634 10.86 -12.56 -23.27
C VAL A 634 9.35 -12.32 -23.30
N SER A 635 8.60 -13.40 -23.54
CA SER A 635 7.15 -13.45 -23.38
C SER A 635 6.76 -14.35 -22.22
N LEU A 636 5.73 -13.95 -21.50
CA LEU A 636 5.16 -14.67 -20.37
C LEU A 636 3.73 -15.12 -20.70
N SER A 637 3.46 -16.38 -20.44
CA SER A 637 2.13 -16.98 -20.56
C SER A 637 2.01 -18.12 -19.55
N GLY A 638 1.17 -17.96 -18.53
CA GLY A 638 1.11 -18.92 -17.44
C GLY A 638 2.38 -18.89 -16.60
N SER A 639 2.86 -20.06 -16.21
CA SER A 639 4.18 -20.25 -15.59
C SER A 639 5.34 -20.33 -16.59
N LYS A 640 5.12 -20.10 -17.89
CA LYS A 640 6.14 -20.27 -18.93
C LYS A 640 6.72 -18.93 -19.37
N VAL A 641 8.05 -18.85 -19.37
CA VAL A 641 8.82 -17.75 -19.97
C VAL A 641 9.49 -18.23 -21.25
N THR A 642 9.31 -17.51 -22.36
CA THR A 642 9.87 -17.86 -23.68
C THR A 642 10.67 -16.70 -24.25
N THR A 643 11.97 -16.91 -24.51
CA THR A 643 12.82 -15.93 -25.20
C THR A 643 12.41 -15.78 -26.65
N MET A 644 12.16 -14.53 -27.06
CA MET A 644 11.71 -14.17 -28.41
C MET A 644 12.85 -13.60 -29.24
N LEU A 645 13.67 -12.73 -28.64
CA LEU A 645 14.85 -12.12 -29.22
C LEU A 645 15.96 -12.12 -28.16
N VAL A 646 17.20 -12.28 -28.62
CA VAL A 646 18.39 -12.24 -27.76
C VAL A 646 19.14 -10.92 -27.96
N ASN A 647 19.92 -10.51 -26.97
CA ASN A 647 20.80 -9.31 -27.06
C ASN A 647 20.05 -8.02 -27.46
N THR A 648 18.82 -7.85 -26.99
CA THR A 648 18.04 -6.61 -27.16
C THR A 648 18.65 -5.45 -26.37
N GLY A 649 19.36 -5.74 -25.28
CA GLY A 649 19.96 -4.72 -24.42
C GLY A 649 18.92 -3.94 -23.59
N PRO A 650 19.34 -2.95 -22.79
CA PRO A 650 18.43 -2.16 -21.97
C PRO A 650 17.56 -1.25 -22.86
N CYS A 651 16.25 -1.49 -22.85
CA CYS A 651 15.30 -0.77 -23.69
C CYS A 651 13.90 -0.67 -23.03
N SER A 652 13.14 0.32 -23.49
CA SER A 652 11.73 0.47 -23.18
C SER A 652 10.88 -0.32 -24.17
N LEU A 653 9.79 -0.92 -23.71
CA LEU A 653 8.87 -1.72 -24.51
C LEU A 653 7.50 -1.07 -24.60
N GLY A 654 6.93 -1.08 -25.80
CA GLY A 654 5.54 -0.76 -26.08
C GLY A 654 4.89 -1.86 -26.90
N TYR A 655 3.57 -2.03 -26.77
CA TYR A 655 2.83 -2.97 -27.61
C TYR A 655 1.70 -2.25 -28.35
N CYS A 656 1.74 -2.31 -29.69
CA CYS A 656 0.67 -1.81 -30.54
C CYS A 656 -0.27 -2.96 -30.90
N SER A 657 -1.40 -3.05 -30.20
CA SER A 657 -2.39 -4.13 -30.38
C SER A 657 -3.00 -4.15 -31.78
N ARG A 658 -3.17 -2.98 -32.42
CA ARG A 658 -3.76 -2.89 -33.76
C ARG A 658 -2.94 -3.62 -34.84
N PHE A 659 -1.62 -3.49 -34.78
CA PHE A 659 -0.70 -4.10 -35.75
C PHE A 659 0.00 -5.35 -35.23
N GLY A 660 -0.22 -5.69 -33.94
CA GLY A 660 0.45 -6.81 -33.29
C GLY A 660 1.95 -6.58 -33.05
N GLU A 661 2.39 -5.33 -32.97
CA GLU A 661 3.81 -4.95 -33.03
C GLU A 661 4.39 -4.60 -31.67
N ILE A 662 5.61 -5.06 -31.41
CA ILE A 662 6.41 -4.74 -30.24
C ILE A 662 7.36 -3.61 -30.61
N TRP A 663 7.21 -2.48 -29.94
CA TRP A 663 8.09 -1.33 -30.05
C TRP A 663 9.21 -1.46 -29.03
N ILE A 664 10.45 -1.49 -29.50
CA ILE A 664 11.66 -1.65 -28.70
C ILE A 664 12.49 -0.39 -28.87
N VAL A 665 12.52 0.43 -27.83
CA VAL A 665 13.18 1.74 -27.84
C VAL A 665 14.43 1.65 -26.97
N SER A 666 15.60 1.62 -27.60
CA SER A 666 16.89 1.69 -26.93
C SER A 666 17.16 3.11 -26.44
N ALA A 667 18.01 3.25 -25.41
CA ALA A 667 18.42 4.56 -24.94
C ALA A 667 19.31 5.28 -25.98
N GLY A 668 19.02 6.55 -26.26
CA GLY A 668 19.81 7.39 -27.17
C GLY A 668 19.08 7.71 -28.48
N ALA A 669 19.82 8.14 -29.50
CA ALA A 669 19.30 8.49 -30.82
C ALA A 669 19.29 7.31 -31.80
N ASP A 670 19.30 6.07 -31.27
CA ASP A 670 19.27 4.88 -32.09
C ASP A 670 17.88 4.69 -32.73
N PRO A 671 17.81 4.16 -33.97
CA PRO A 671 16.53 3.85 -34.60
C PRO A 671 15.68 2.91 -33.75
N THR A 672 14.38 3.19 -33.64
CA THR A 672 13.45 2.35 -32.88
C THR A 672 13.23 1.02 -33.59
N VAL A 673 13.37 -0.11 -32.89
CA VAL A 673 13.16 -1.43 -33.47
C VAL A 673 11.70 -1.85 -33.28
N ILE A 674 11.07 -2.28 -34.36
CA ILE A 674 9.73 -2.85 -34.34
C ILE A 674 9.82 -4.33 -34.64
N PHE A 675 9.22 -5.16 -33.79
CA PHE A 675 9.19 -6.61 -33.96
C PHE A 675 7.76 -7.13 -33.97
N ASN A 676 7.39 -7.84 -35.02
CA ASN A 676 6.12 -8.56 -35.08
C ASN A 676 6.35 -10.04 -34.65
N PRO A 677 5.74 -10.48 -33.53
CA PRO A 677 5.93 -11.82 -33.00
C PRO A 677 5.25 -12.91 -33.83
N ALA A 678 4.25 -12.59 -34.65
CA ALA A 678 3.53 -13.53 -35.51
C ALA A 678 4.33 -13.86 -36.77
N THR A 679 4.87 -12.84 -37.44
CA THR A 679 5.67 -13.01 -38.66
C THR A 679 7.15 -13.29 -38.38
N LYS A 680 7.61 -13.02 -37.16
CA LYS A 680 9.04 -12.99 -36.78
C LYS A 680 9.86 -11.97 -37.58
N TYR A 681 9.17 -11.00 -38.17
CA TYR A 681 9.79 -9.92 -38.93
C TYR A 681 10.08 -8.73 -38.02
N ALA A 682 11.21 -8.07 -38.25
CA ALA A 682 11.55 -6.83 -37.59
C ALA A 682 12.09 -5.80 -38.58
N TYR A 683 11.89 -4.53 -38.22
CA TYR A 683 12.33 -3.38 -38.99
C TYR A 683 12.61 -2.19 -38.07
N TYR A 684 13.27 -1.18 -38.60
CA TYR A 684 13.64 0.03 -37.89
C TYR A 684 12.73 1.19 -38.27
N ARG A 685 12.44 2.05 -37.31
CA ARG A 685 11.81 3.37 -37.49
C ARG A 685 12.87 4.44 -37.30
N THR A 686 12.99 5.32 -38.28
CA THR A 686 13.94 6.46 -38.26
C THR A 686 13.21 7.80 -38.30
N ASP A 687 11.89 7.78 -38.45
CA ASP A 687 10.99 8.93 -38.52
C ASP A 687 10.46 9.36 -37.14
N ILE A 688 10.56 8.49 -36.12
CA ILE A 688 10.10 8.78 -34.76
C ILE A 688 11.04 8.16 -33.71
N TYR A 689 11.33 8.93 -32.66
CA TYR A 689 12.17 8.55 -31.52
C TYR A 689 11.41 8.81 -30.22
N PRO A 690 10.63 7.84 -29.73
CA PRO A 690 9.86 7.99 -28.51
C PRO A 690 10.77 8.12 -27.28
N GLU A 691 10.49 9.04 -26.37
CA GLU A 691 11.06 9.07 -25.02
C GLU A 691 10.20 8.29 -24.03
N ASP A 692 8.89 8.26 -24.27
CA ASP A 692 7.92 7.63 -23.39
C ASP A 692 6.82 6.95 -24.20
N MET A 693 6.27 5.87 -23.65
CA MET A 693 5.28 5.02 -24.30
C MET A 693 4.18 4.63 -23.34
N LEU A 694 2.93 4.82 -23.76
CA LEU A 694 1.76 4.48 -22.97
C LEU A 694 0.78 3.63 -23.78
N ALA A 695 0.53 2.41 -23.31
CA ALA A 695 -0.53 1.58 -23.83
C ALA A 695 -1.89 1.98 -23.24
N SER A 696 -2.90 2.17 -24.09
CA SER A 696 -4.29 2.46 -23.70
C SER A 696 -5.25 1.66 -24.55
N GLY A 697 -5.73 0.53 -24.03
CA GLY A 697 -6.62 -0.37 -24.77
C GLY A 697 -5.94 -0.93 -26.02
N ASP A 698 -6.42 -0.55 -27.19
CA ASP A 698 -5.85 -0.94 -28.49
C ASP A 698 -4.80 0.05 -29.04
N LYS A 699 -4.60 1.18 -28.36
CA LYS A 699 -3.68 2.25 -28.77
C LYS A 699 -2.33 2.15 -28.08
N LEU A 700 -1.30 2.62 -28.78
CA LEU A 700 0.02 2.88 -28.24
C LEU A 700 0.36 4.34 -28.49
N LEU A 701 0.39 5.13 -27.43
CA LEU A 701 0.76 6.53 -27.46
C LEU A 701 2.27 6.67 -27.30
N LEU A 702 2.88 7.47 -28.16
CA LEU A 702 4.32 7.74 -28.18
C LEU A 702 4.53 9.22 -27.90
N ARG A 703 5.36 9.56 -26.91
CA ARG A 703 5.78 10.93 -26.63
C ARG A 703 7.22 11.14 -27.10
N THR A 704 7.46 12.18 -27.88
CA THR A 704 8.80 12.58 -28.33
C THR A 704 9.39 13.69 -27.46
N ALA A 705 10.69 13.96 -27.62
CA ALA A 705 11.44 14.95 -26.82
C ALA A 705 10.91 16.38 -26.90
N ASP A 706 10.24 16.73 -28.00
CA ASP A 706 9.56 18.02 -28.19
C ASP A 706 8.20 18.11 -27.49
N GLY A 707 7.78 17.07 -26.77
CA GLY A 707 6.50 16.99 -26.05
C GLY A 707 5.31 16.64 -26.93
N MET A 708 5.53 16.35 -28.22
CA MET A 708 4.46 15.91 -29.11
C MET A 708 4.09 14.45 -28.81
N VAL A 709 2.79 14.18 -28.76
CA VAL A 709 2.25 12.83 -28.63
C VAL A 709 1.64 12.38 -29.94
N SER A 710 1.94 11.15 -30.33
CA SER A 710 1.40 10.50 -31.52
C SER A 710 0.83 9.12 -31.20
N ASP A 711 -0.16 8.67 -31.96
CA ASP A 711 -0.80 7.36 -31.84
C ASP A 711 -0.22 6.39 -32.88
N ALA A 712 0.55 5.42 -32.42
CA ALA A 712 1.18 4.39 -33.25
C ALA A 712 0.20 3.34 -33.78
N SER A 713 -1.06 3.34 -33.32
CA SER A 713 -2.12 2.48 -33.87
C SER A 713 -2.76 3.06 -35.13
N ARG A 714 -2.38 4.29 -35.52
CA ARG A 714 -2.88 5.00 -36.70
C ARG A 714 -1.73 5.56 -37.53
N GLU A 715 -1.78 5.36 -38.83
CA GLU A 715 -0.74 5.77 -39.76
C GLU A 715 -1.26 6.82 -40.74
N GLN A 716 -0.42 7.81 -41.03
CA GLN A 716 -0.66 8.79 -42.07
C GLN A 716 -0.43 8.18 -43.45
N SER A 717 -1.12 8.70 -44.48
CA SER A 717 -1.09 8.17 -45.85
C SER A 717 -0.04 8.81 -46.77
N ASP A 718 0.80 9.68 -46.21
CA ASP A 718 1.85 10.38 -46.96
C ASP A 718 2.94 9.42 -47.45
N ALA A 719 3.69 9.85 -48.46
CA ALA A 719 4.81 9.06 -48.96
C ALA A 719 5.92 8.98 -47.90
N MET A 720 6.51 7.80 -47.75
CA MET A 720 7.46 7.48 -46.70
C MET A 720 8.83 7.15 -47.28
N GLU A 721 9.89 7.68 -46.67
CA GLU A 721 11.26 7.24 -46.95
C GLU A 721 11.48 5.84 -46.38
N VAL A 722 11.89 4.91 -47.25
CA VAL A 722 12.18 3.53 -46.89
C VAL A 722 13.58 3.13 -47.33
N ALA A 723 14.17 2.20 -46.59
CA ALA A 723 15.37 1.50 -47.00
C ALA A 723 15.18 -0.01 -46.80
N MET A 724 15.50 -0.81 -47.81
CA MET A 724 15.39 -2.27 -47.75
C MET A 724 16.65 -2.90 -48.32
N THR A 725 17.18 -3.90 -47.64
CA THR A 725 18.37 -4.64 -48.08
C THR A 725 18.09 -6.13 -48.02
N PHE A 726 18.27 -6.82 -49.15
CA PHE A 726 18.12 -8.27 -49.26
C PHE A 726 19.42 -8.88 -49.73
N ARG A 727 19.92 -9.90 -49.04
CA ARG A 727 21.21 -10.53 -49.33
C ARG A 727 21.04 -12.02 -49.48
N ILE A 728 21.59 -12.58 -50.55
CA ILE A 728 21.60 -14.02 -50.81
C ILE A 728 23.04 -14.53 -50.70
N ASN A 729 23.23 -15.61 -49.94
CA ASN A 729 24.44 -16.42 -49.97
C ASN A 729 24.28 -17.55 -51.00
N LEU A 730 25.14 -17.55 -52.01
CA LEU A 730 25.19 -18.59 -53.03
C LEU A 730 26.13 -19.70 -52.56
N PRO A 731 25.74 -20.99 -52.66
CA PRO A 731 26.59 -22.12 -52.22
C PRO A 731 27.98 -22.15 -52.87
N ARG A 732 28.10 -21.59 -54.07
CA ARG A 732 29.34 -21.39 -54.82
C ARG A 732 29.31 -20.03 -55.48
N ALA A 733 30.48 -19.46 -55.78
CA ALA A 733 30.56 -18.23 -56.55
C ALA A 733 29.95 -18.42 -57.94
N ARG A 734 28.96 -17.60 -58.30
CA ARG A 734 28.18 -17.72 -59.53
C ARG A 734 28.03 -16.36 -60.20
N ARG A 735 27.90 -16.33 -61.53
CA ARG A 735 27.63 -15.09 -62.27
C ARG A 735 26.13 -14.78 -62.24
N ALA A 736 25.77 -13.58 -61.80
CA ALA A 736 24.43 -13.04 -62.01
C ALA A 736 24.25 -12.65 -63.49
N VAL A 737 23.14 -13.09 -64.11
CA VAL A 737 22.82 -12.86 -65.53
C VAL A 737 21.52 -12.09 -65.76
N ALA A 738 20.64 -12.05 -64.77
CA ALA A 738 19.46 -11.21 -64.77
C ALA A 738 18.99 -11.00 -63.34
N PHE A 739 18.18 -9.99 -63.11
CA PHE A 739 17.44 -9.84 -61.86
C PHE A 739 16.05 -9.29 -62.15
N GLY A 740 15.14 -9.47 -61.19
CA GLY A 740 13.81 -8.91 -61.25
C GLY A 740 13.28 -8.54 -59.88
N VAL A 741 12.59 -7.40 -59.80
CA VAL A 741 11.95 -6.88 -58.60
C VAL A 741 10.51 -6.55 -58.92
N ARG A 742 9.59 -7.23 -58.24
CA ARG A 742 8.15 -7.01 -58.35
C ARG A 742 7.72 -6.08 -57.23
N LEU A 743 7.93 -4.79 -57.48
CA LEU A 743 7.51 -3.68 -56.63
C LEU A 743 6.51 -2.84 -57.41
N MET A 744 5.35 -2.60 -56.81
CA MET A 744 4.30 -1.74 -57.34
C MET A 744 4.21 -0.49 -56.46
N SER A 745 4.04 0.69 -57.05
CA SER A 745 3.96 1.95 -56.31
C SER A 745 3.28 3.05 -57.12
N GLY A 746 2.36 3.78 -56.49
CA GLY A 746 1.78 5.03 -57.00
C GLY A 746 2.77 6.21 -57.03
N CYS A 747 3.88 6.14 -56.29
CA CYS A 747 4.99 7.08 -56.32
C CYS A 747 6.28 6.40 -55.81
N PHE A 748 7.26 6.23 -56.69
CA PHE A 748 8.61 5.79 -56.35
C PHE A 748 9.58 6.91 -56.70
N ASN A 749 10.31 7.42 -55.72
CA ASN A 749 11.39 8.36 -55.94
C ASN A 749 12.63 7.89 -55.18
N GLY A 750 13.63 7.37 -55.90
CA GLY A 750 14.89 6.96 -55.33
C GLY A 750 15.62 5.89 -56.13
N LYS A 751 16.36 5.02 -55.41
CA LYS A 751 17.33 4.10 -56.00
C LYS A 751 17.04 2.64 -55.74
N LEU A 752 17.35 1.83 -56.74
CA LEU A 752 17.40 0.38 -56.66
C LEU A 752 18.78 -0.10 -57.10
N ILE A 753 19.52 -0.70 -56.18
CA ILE A 753 20.94 -1.04 -56.34
C ILE A 753 21.10 -2.55 -56.20
N LEU A 754 21.67 -3.20 -57.21
CA LEU A 754 22.12 -4.59 -57.12
C LEU A 754 23.64 -4.60 -56.99
N ALA A 755 24.16 -5.15 -55.90
CA ALA A 755 25.58 -5.29 -55.63
C ALA A 755 25.95 -6.76 -55.35
N ALA A 756 27.23 -7.09 -55.42
CA ALA A 756 27.73 -8.42 -55.10
C ALA A 756 29.15 -8.39 -54.51
N ASP A 757 29.48 -9.37 -53.68
CA ASP A 757 30.78 -9.49 -53.04
C ASP A 757 31.14 -10.94 -52.69
N ASN A 758 32.34 -11.14 -52.14
CA ASN A 758 32.86 -12.44 -51.69
C ASN A 758 33.13 -12.51 -50.18
N GLY A 759 32.39 -11.73 -49.37
CA GLY A 759 32.45 -11.74 -47.90
C GLY A 759 32.82 -10.41 -47.25
N ILE A 760 32.77 -9.29 -47.99
CA ILE A 760 33.18 -7.96 -47.48
C ILE A 760 32.13 -7.33 -46.54
N HIS A 761 30.87 -7.82 -46.55
CA HIS A 761 29.78 -7.42 -45.65
C HIS A 761 29.50 -5.90 -45.55
N SER A 762 30.00 -5.08 -46.49
CA SER A 762 29.75 -3.64 -46.58
C SER A 762 29.22 -3.25 -47.96
N PRO A 763 28.17 -2.43 -48.07
CA PRO A 763 27.66 -1.91 -49.34
C PRO A 763 28.69 -1.06 -50.12
N ASP A 764 29.59 -0.37 -49.40
CA ASP A 764 30.59 0.52 -49.99
C ASP A 764 31.82 -0.21 -50.53
N GLY A 765 32.08 -1.41 -50.00
CA GLY A 765 33.11 -2.32 -50.51
C GLY A 765 32.59 -3.37 -51.51
N ALA A 766 31.28 -3.41 -51.78
CA ALA A 766 30.66 -4.37 -52.69
C ALA A 766 30.71 -3.90 -54.16
N TYR A 767 30.88 -4.84 -55.08
CA TYR A 767 30.84 -4.55 -56.51
C TYR A 767 29.41 -4.24 -56.95
N ARG A 768 29.13 -3.00 -57.32
CA ARG A 768 27.82 -2.59 -57.85
C ARG A 768 27.63 -3.14 -59.26
N ILE A 769 26.65 -4.04 -59.42
CA ILE A 769 26.30 -4.66 -60.71
C ILE A 769 25.45 -3.71 -61.54
N VAL A 770 24.44 -3.11 -60.92
CA VAL A 770 23.54 -2.14 -61.58
C VAL A 770 22.90 -1.21 -60.55
N ASP A 771 22.62 0.01 -60.97
CA ASP A 771 21.99 1.09 -60.19
C ASP A 771 20.88 1.70 -61.07
N PHE A 772 19.66 1.76 -60.54
CA PHE A 772 18.52 2.40 -61.17
C PHE A 772 18.10 3.60 -60.33
N ASP A 773 18.10 4.78 -60.96
CA ASP A 773 17.46 5.98 -60.44
C ASP A 773 16.07 6.08 -61.06
N ILE A 774 15.03 6.08 -60.21
CA ILE A 774 13.64 5.98 -60.64
C ILE A 774 12.85 7.10 -59.95
N ASP A 775 12.13 7.86 -60.76
CA ASP A 775 11.19 8.88 -60.33
C ASP A 775 9.85 8.69 -61.05
N GLY A 776 8.78 8.45 -60.28
CA GLY A 776 7.41 8.29 -60.78
C GLY A 776 6.75 6.96 -60.42
N GLN A 777 5.67 6.63 -61.15
CA GLN A 777 4.86 5.43 -60.88
C GLN A 777 5.54 4.14 -61.34
N LEU A 778 5.49 3.10 -60.50
CA LEU A 778 5.91 1.74 -60.84
C LEU A 778 4.70 0.82 -60.94
N ASN A 779 4.23 0.63 -62.18
CA ASN A 779 3.06 -0.20 -62.49
C ASN A 779 3.41 -1.58 -63.09
N ARG A 780 4.71 -1.90 -63.22
CA ARG A 780 5.21 -3.17 -63.76
C ARG A 780 6.48 -3.59 -63.04
N PRO A 781 6.76 -4.91 -62.93
CA PRO A 781 8.03 -5.39 -62.37
C PRO A 781 9.23 -4.83 -63.13
N ILE A 782 10.28 -4.49 -62.38
CA ILE A 782 11.57 -4.09 -62.94
C ILE A 782 12.35 -5.37 -63.22
N GLU A 783 12.65 -5.63 -64.50
CA GLU A 783 13.48 -6.77 -64.91
C GLU A 783 14.61 -6.27 -65.81
N SER A 784 15.83 -6.73 -65.57
CA SER A 784 16.97 -6.39 -66.40
C SER A 784 17.98 -7.52 -66.51
N ARG A 785 18.64 -7.60 -67.66
CA ARG A 785 19.79 -8.48 -67.88
C ARG A 785 21.03 -7.80 -67.32
N VAL A 786 21.81 -8.54 -66.55
CA VAL A 786 23.06 -8.06 -65.97
C VAL A 786 24.18 -9.01 -66.38
N MET A 787 25.42 -8.55 -66.35
CA MET A 787 26.57 -9.44 -66.53
C MET A 787 27.62 -9.08 -65.50
N ALA A 788 27.77 -9.94 -64.50
CA ALA A 788 28.71 -9.75 -63.41
C ALA A 788 29.74 -10.89 -63.35
N HIS A 789 30.88 -10.64 -62.69
CA HIS A 789 31.83 -11.68 -62.32
C HIS A 789 31.20 -12.70 -61.35
N PRO A 790 31.81 -13.90 -61.17
CA PRO A 790 31.30 -14.85 -60.18
C PRO A 790 31.45 -14.30 -58.75
N PHE A 791 30.33 -14.23 -58.01
CA PHE A 791 30.30 -13.78 -56.61
C PHE A 791 29.58 -14.79 -55.72
N ARG A 792 29.94 -14.82 -54.43
CA ARG A 792 29.30 -15.65 -53.42
C ARG A 792 28.07 -14.98 -52.81
N TYR A 793 28.09 -13.66 -52.67
CA TYR A 793 26.98 -12.90 -52.11
C TYR A 793 26.43 -11.92 -53.13
N VAL A 794 25.10 -11.82 -53.19
CA VAL A 794 24.39 -10.83 -54.00
C VAL A 794 23.44 -10.07 -53.09
N THR A 795 23.49 -8.75 -53.14
CA THR A 795 22.71 -7.82 -52.32
C THR A 795 21.84 -6.94 -53.20
N LEU A 796 20.55 -6.89 -52.93
CA LEU A 796 19.61 -5.91 -53.50
C LEU A 796 19.31 -4.87 -52.42
N GLY A 797 19.65 -3.61 -52.69
CA GLY A 797 19.29 -2.45 -51.89
C GLY A 797 18.19 -1.63 -52.58
N VAL A 798 17.22 -1.17 -51.81
CA VAL A 798 16.22 -0.19 -52.23
C VAL A 798 16.29 0.97 -51.24
N ARG A 799 16.42 2.20 -51.72
CA ARG A 799 16.34 3.42 -50.91
C ARG A 799 15.49 4.43 -51.66
N ALA A 800 14.26 4.64 -51.22
CA ALA A 800 13.31 5.46 -51.97
C ALA A 800 12.25 6.04 -51.06
N THR A 801 11.63 7.13 -51.51
CA THR A 801 10.34 7.58 -51.00
C THR A 801 9.23 6.84 -51.75
N LEU A 802 8.38 6.14 -51.00
CA LEU A 802 7.31 5.29 -51.51
C LEU A 802 5.93 5.78 -51.05
N SER A 803 4.94 5.80 -51.94
CA SER A 803 3.54 6.03 -51.54
C SER A 803 2.98 4.90 -50.67
N HIS A 804 1.98 5.19 -49.82
CA HIS A 804 1.40 4.21 -48.89
C HIS A 804 0.80 2.95 -49.54
N ASP A 805 0.43 3.02 -50.82
CA ASP A 805 -0.10 1.89 -51.61
C ASP A 805 1.01 0.97 -52.16
N SER A 806 2.28 1.30 -51.90
CA SER A 806 3.42 0.56 -52.42
C SER A 806 3.49 -0.85 -51.84
N ARG A 807 3.88 -1.80 -52.68
CA ARG A 807 3.98 -3.22 -52.32
C ARG A 807 5.13 -3.91 -53.02
N LEU A 808 6.06 -4.45 -52.24
CA LEU A 808 7.11 -5.34 -52.71
C LEU A 808 6.69 -6.79 -52.49
N GLU A 809 6.32 -7.48 -53.57
CA GLU A 809 5.83 -8.85 -53.50
C GLU A 809 6.96 -9.88 -53.61
N SER A 810 7.98 -9.60 -54.43
CA SER A 810 9.12 -10.50 -54.57
C SER A 810 10.31 -9.84 -55.26
N ALA A 811 11.50 -10.35 -54.97
CA ALA A 811 12.70 -10.07 -55.73
C ALA A 811 13.45 -11.37 -56.04
N TRP A 812 14.14 -11.43 -57.18
CA TRP A 812 14.94 -12.58 -57.58
C TRP A 812 16.16 -12.18 -58.40
N VAL A 813 17.19 -13.04 -58.36
CA VAL A 813 18.36 -12.97 -59.24
C VAL A 813 18.51 -14.29 -59.99
N ALA A 814 18.75 -14.24 -61.29
CA ALA A 814 19.11 -15.40 -62.09
C ALA A 814 20.63 -15.54 -62.15
N VAL A 815 21.14 -16.72 -61.79
CA VAL A 815 22.57 -17.02 -61.82
C VAL A 815 22.88 -18.14 -62.80
N MET A 816 24.03 -18.09 -63.46
CA MET A 816 24.49 -19.21 -64.32
C MET A 816 24.83 -20.44 -63.48
N ALA A 817 24.23 -21.58 -63.84
CA ALA A 817 24.45 -22.89 -63.22
C ALA A 817 25.86 -23.45 -63.42
#